data_AF-A0A6A6RFJ4-F1
#
_entry.id   AF-A0A6A6RFJ4-F1
#
_cell.length_a   1.000
_cell.length_b   1.000
_cell.length_c   1.000
_cell.angle_alpha   90.00
_cell.angle_beta   90.00
_cell.angle_gamma   90.00
#
_symmetry.space_group_name_H-M   'P 1'
#
loop_
_entity.id
_entity.type
_entity.pdbx_description
1 polymer ?
#
loop_
_entity_poly.entity_id
_entity_poly.type
_entity_poly.pdbx_seq_one_letter_code
_entity_poly.pdbx_strand_id
1 'polypeptide(L)'
;MASDSEKKDPQASLEDFWESLLTKTPGKVTNIFPPSLYTNLLPPLKPRGPAKGINAAESYEAAAAECRNKVKRIVRECHRTNEKFTDPEFDIEDDLNVGQCLKGLLETGADTPPPGTLSSVDSVDLRNALNTLADSGIVGSALTVDVNAVSKVLNVGTGRRDGPDPKAVHRIDWIYEEPRFVIDGFSSSDVRQGGNGDCWWVAAVATLCSVEHLMERVCVARDEECGVYGFVFHRDGEWFSTVVDDNLYLRYSDFDAHIDIYDPTGEKERKYKKSEQTGSEALYFAHCADDNETWLPLLEKAYAKVHGDFGAISGGWSGEAVEDMTGGVTTTIFTNKILSKERLWKELLNEKKEFIFAASSPSLGSDAESRRGLALSHAYSILKSIEEEDENGKKVRLVLIRNPWGARAWTGVGEWNGPWSDGSKEWTPYWMKKLDYQFGDDGMFWMSYDDLRSRFDILDRTRLFSEDWTVVQQWTSLSIGWVTGYLNTKFLVEIKQGGPTVFVLSQLDDRYFKGLEGQYTFELHFLLQEEGAPAGEHLVRARSNWFGTRSVSAEVDLEPGRYEVIPKIAASRDLTKLEVQDIVKDFAEKNGQKLRQIGMNYDIANAKGIVELTDEEKAAKEKKAKDKADKEKAEKDKEAADKAEFEEWKKSKAEKEAKAAKAAKKGDEKAKKVSLKEEAESKKPEAQEVVEKDDHKGDEEKPEKAESSSDEDSETPESDDDASEESSQEAEASAKSEKKTPAKPAAAEASPKPAASKVSEQQTIKPPSALPFRGGPPAHSPPGSVYDGPPMSEFGSYAGAYADADAAPPPQPAAPAAATDANPNPWNAICVVGLKVYARDKDVSIKLIKPKNPEEGAMLDVDGATPAGATM
;
A
#
# COMPACT_ATOMS: atom_id res chain seq x y z
N MET A 1 15.90 51.06 32.80
CA MET A 1 14.54 50.86 32.25
C MET A 1 14.59 49.56 31.45
N ALA A 2 13.59 48.71 31.54
CA ALA A 2 13.54 47.51 30.70
C ALA A 2 13.28 47.94 29.24
N SER A 3 13.80 47.18 28.29
CA SER A 3 13.33 47.24 26.91
C SER A 3 11.95 46.59 26.85
N ASP A 4 10.92 47.36 26.49
CA ASP A 4 9.71 46.75 25.95
C ASP A 4 10.10 45.97 24.71
N SER A 5 9.91 44.65 24.74
CA SER A 5 9.85 43.88 23.50
C SER A 5 8.59 44.32 22.79
N GLU A 6 8.74 44.85 21.57
CA GLU A 6 7.60 45.22 20.74
C GLU A 6 6.74 43.98 20.52
N LYS A 7 5.60 43.94 21.21
CA LYS A 7 4.58 42.93 20.99
C LYS A 7 4.03 43.16 19.60
N LYS A 8 4.50 42.37 18.63
CA LYS A 8 3.92 42.28 17.30
C LYS A 8 2.41 42.15 17.45
N ASP A 9 1.67 42.86 16.58
CA ASP A 9 0.22 42.73 16.55
C ASP A 9 -0.18 41.25 16.33
N PRO A 10 -1.28 40.74 16.91
CA PRO A 10 -1.72 39.37 16.69
C PRO A 10 -1.85 39.00 15.20
N GLN A 11 -2.25 39.94 14.34
CA GLN A 11 -2.33 39.71 12.90
C GLN A 11 -0.94 39.52 12.27
N ALA A 12 0.01 40.42 12.56
CA ALA A 12 1.39 40.29 12.08
C ALA A 12 2.06 39.00 12.59
N SER A 13 1.76 38.60 13.83
CA SER A 13 2.25 37.36 14.44
C SER A 13 1.70 36.10 13.77
N LEU A 14 0.45 36.15 13.27
CA LEU A 14 -0.14 35.10 12.44
C LEU A 14 0.42 35.10 11.02
N GLU A 15 0.66 36.27 10.44
CA GLU A 15 1.29 36.41 9.11
C GLU A 15 2.72 35.85 9.10
N ASP A 16 3.55 36.18 10.09
CA ASP A 16 4.87 35.56 10.30
C ASP A 16 4.77 34.03 10.40
N PHE A 17 3.79 33.52 11.15
CA PHE A 17 3.57 32.08 11.32
C PHE A 17 3.22 31.40 9.99
N TRP A 18 2.27 31.95 9.22
CA TRP A 18 1.89 31.39 7.92
C TRP A 18 3.00 31.54 6.86
N GLU A 19 3.75 32.64 6.83
CA GLU A 19 4.94 32.77 5.97
C GLU A 19 6.06 31.79 6.36
N SER A 20 6.21 31.47 7.64
CA SER A 20 7.16 30.43 8.09
C SER A 20 6.70 29.02 7.74
N LEU A 21 5.39 28.79 7.60
CA LEU A 21 4.81 27.48 7.34
C LEU A 21 4.61 27.21 5.83
N LEU A 22 4.42 28.21 4.98
CA LEU A 22 4.17 28.00 3.55
C LEU A 22 5.47 28.01 2.73
N THR A 23 5.75 26.96 1.97
CA THR A 23 6.92 26.94 1.08
C THR A 23 6.78 27.91 -0.08
N LYS A 24 7.84 28.70 -0.34
CA LYS A 24 7.93 29.64 -1.47
C LYS A 24 8.44 28.97 -2.76
N THR A 25 8.81 27.68 -2.68
CA THR A 25 9.17 26.83 -3.83
C THR A 25 8.70 25.40 -3.59
N PRO A 26 7.41 25.08 -3.83
CA PRO A 26 6.90 23.73 -3.64
C PRO A 26 7.53 22.76 -4.63
N GLY A 27 7.96 21.60 -4.14
CA GLY A 27 8.65 20.58 -4.92
C GLY A 27 8.54 19.19 -4.28
N LYS A 28 7.96 18.23 -5.01
CA LYS A 28 7.91 16.82 -4.63
C LYS A 28 9.20 16.13 -5.10
N VAL A 29 9.65 15.11 -4.37
CA VAL A 29 10.50 14.08 -4.96
C VAL A 29 9.72 13.48 -6.15
N THR A 30 10.32 13.49 -7.33
CA THR A 30 9.68 13.03 -8.58
C THR A 30 10.49 11.97 -9.29
N ASN A 31 11.74 11.78 -8.89
CA ASN A 31 12.58 10.64 -9.24
C ASN A 31 13.41 10.29 -7.99
N ILE A 32 13.48 9.02 -7.63
CA ILE A 32 14.34 8.41 -6.62
C ILE A 32 15.73 8.22 -7.22
N PHE A 33 15.79 7.78 -8.48
CA PHE A 33 17.03 7.51 -9.19
C PHE A 33 17.35 8.61 -10.23
N PRO A 34 18.64 8.82 -10.58
CA PRO A 34 19.00 9.69 -11.69
C PRO A 34 18.38 9.19 -13.02
N PRO A 35 17.54 9.97 -13.73
CA PRO A 35 16.82 9.48 -14.91
C PRO A 35 17.70 8.92 -16.03
N SER A 36 18.97 9.33 -16.09
CA SER A 36 19.98 8.82 -17.02
C SER A 36 20.28 7.31 -16.88
N LEU A 37 19.94 6.68 -15.75
CA LEU A 37 20.14 5.24 -15.54
C LEU A 37 19.05 4.39 -16.23
N TYR A 38 17.86 4.95 -16.48
CA TYR A 38 16.68 4.19 -16.93
C TYR A 38 15.79 4.98 -17.91
N THR A 39 16.30 6.00 -18.60
CA THR A 39 15.50 6.88 -19.50
C THR A 39 14.71 6.09 -20.55
N ASN A 40 15.25 4.96 -21.02
CA ASN A 40 14.62 4.07 -22.00
C ASN A 40 13.44 3.24 -21.44
N LEU A 41 13.25 3.22 -20.11
CA LEU A 41 12.17 2.51 -19.41
C LEU A 41 11.06 3.46 -18.92
N LEU A 42 11.30 4.79 -18.97
CA LEU A 42 10.25 5.77 -18.71
C LEU A 42 9.27 5.83 -19.89
N PRO A 43 7.96 6.01 -19.64
CA PRO A 43 7.01 6.32 -20.70
C PRO A 43 7.44 7.57 -21.48
N PRO A 44 7.29 7.61 -22.81
CA PRO A 44 7.65 8.79 -23.60
C PRO A 44 6.83 10.00 -23.14
N LEU A 45 7.51 11.08 -22.80
CA LEU A 45 6.89 12.32 -22.32
C LEU A 45 5.88 12.83 -23.36
N LYS A 46 4.64 13.05 -22.93
CA LYS A 46 3.55 13.43 -23.84
C LYS A 46 3.69 14.91 -24.21
N PRO A 47 3.77 15.26 -25.51
CA PRO A 47 4.01 16.63 -25.94
C PRO A 47 2.84 17.55 -25.56
N ARG A 48 3.15 18.80 -25.24
CA ARG A 48 2.18 19.76 -24.68
C ARG A 48 1.17 20.23 -25.74
N GLY A 49 -0.02 19.64 -25.72
CA GLY A 49 -1.15 19.99 -26.57
C GLY A 49 -2.49 19.46 -26.02
N PRO A 50 -3.58 19.57 -26.80
CA PRO A 50 -4.82 18.86 -26.48
C PRO A 50 -4.62 17.34 -26.68
N ALA A 51 -4.90 16.56 -25.64
CA ALA A 51 -4.97 15.11 -25.75
C ALA A 51 -6.20 14.72 -26.59
N LYS A 52 -6.05 13.73 -27.48
CA LYS A 52 -7.14 13.18 -28.29
C LYS A 52 -7.61 11.83 -27.75
N GLY A 53 -8.87 11.50 -28.03
CA GLY A 53 -9.41 10.16 -27.84
C GLY A 53 -8.63 9.09 -28.60
N ILE A 54 -8.45 7.94 -27.94
CA ILE A 54 -8.07 6.65 -28.54
C ILE A 54 -9.15 5.62 -28.19
N ASN A 55 -9.19 4.48 -28.86
CA ASN A 55 -10.17 3.45 -28.52
C ASN A 55 -9.86 2.84 -27.13
N ALA A 56 -10.90 2.60 -26.31
CA ALA A 56 -10.71 2.07 -24.96
C ALA A 56 -10.09 0.65 -24.93
N ALA A 57 -10.28 -0.15 -25.99
CA ALA A 57 -9.74 -1.51 -26.11
C ALA A 57 -8.37 -1.58 -26.82
N GLU A 58 -7.98 -0.56 -27.58
CA GLU A 58 -6.74 -0.54 -28.38
C GLU A 58 -5.47 -0.61 -27.50
N SER A 59 -5.48 0.09 -26.37
CA SER A 59 -4.36 0.04 -25.40
C SER A 59 -4.27 -1.30 -24.66
N TYR A 60 -5.41 -1.95 -24.41
CA TYR A 60 -5.46 -3.32 -23.87
C TYR A 60 -4.85 -4.34 -24.85
N GLU A 61 -5.26 -4.32 -26.13
CA GLU A 61 -4.73 -5.27 -27.12
C GLU A 61 -3.25 -5.07 -27.41
N ALA A 62 -2.73 -3.83 -27.31
CA ALA A 62 -1.29 -3.57 -27.38
C ALA A 62 -0.52 -4.27 -26.24
N ALA A 63 -0.96 -4.11 -24.99
CA ALA A 63 -0.37 -4.76 -23.83
C ALA A 63 -0.49 -6.30 -23.90
N ALA A 64 -1.64 -6.81 -24.33
CA ALA A 64 -1.85 -8.25 -24.52
C ALA A 64 -0.98 -8.82 -25.65
N ALA A 65 -0.78 -8.09 -26.75
CA ALA A 65 0.14 -8.47 -27.82
C ALA A 65 1.60 -8.47 -27.36
N GLU A 66 2.02 -7.49 -26.54
CA GLU A 66 3.35 -7.51 -25.91
C GLU A 66 3.52 -8.72 -24.98
N CYS A 67 2.56 -8.99 -24.11
CA CYS A 67 2.57 -10.13 -23.19
C CYS A 67 2.75 -11.46 -23.93
N ARG A 68 1.91 -11.70 -24.95
CA ARG A 68 1.98 -12.85 -25.87
C ARG A 68 3.35 -12.95 -26.55
N ASN A 69 4.05 -11.83 -26.77
CA ASN A 69 5.40 -11.80 -27.32
C ASN A 69 6.52 -11.91 -26.25
N LYS A 70 6.30 -11.55 -24.98
CA LYS A 70 7.23 -11.79 -23.85
C LYS A 70 7.26 -13.29 -23.52
N VAL A 71 6.10 -13.94 -23.39
CA VAL A 71 6.01 -15.41 -23.19
C VAL A 71 6.67 -16.17 -24.35
N LYS A 72 6.39 -15.83 -25.61
CA LYS A 72 7.07 -16.42 -26.80
C LYS A 72 8.57 -16.11 -26.92
N ARG A 73 9.13 -15.22 -26.09
CA ARG A 73 10.60 -15.07 -25.94
C ARG A 73 11.12 -16.05 -24.89
N ILE A 74 10.47 -16.11 -23.74
CA ILE A 74 10.82 -16.99 -22.62
C ILE A 74 10.76 -18.48 -23.01
N VAL A 75 9.66 -18.95 -23.60
CA VAL A 75 9.50 -20.37 -24.04
C VAL A 75 10.63 -20.84 -24.96
N ARG A 76 11.10 -19.96 -25.86
CA ARG A 76 12.23 -20.27 -26.75
C ARG A 76 13.56 -20.33 -26.03
N GLU A 77 13.70 -19.67 -24.89
CA GLU A 77 14.89 -19.72 -24.04
C GLU A 77 14.86 -20.95 -23.13
N CYS A 78 13.71 -21.28 -22.53
CA CYS A 78 13.49 -22.50 -21.74
C CYS A 78 13.83 -23.77 -22.53
N HIS A 79 13.33 -23.89 -23.78
CA HIS A 79 13.72 -24.99 -24.67
C HIS A 79 15.19 -24.92 -25.17
N ARG A 80 15.89 -23.79 -25.00
CA ARG A 80 17.31 -23.60 -25.37
C ARG A 80 18.26 -23.97 -24.23
N THR A 81 17.87 -23.72 -22.98
CA THR A 81 18.66 -24.10 -21.79
C THR A 81 18.27 -25.46 -21.23
N ASN A 82 17.05 -25.95 -21.50
CA ASN A 82 16.41 -27.09 -20.86
C ASN A 82 16.12 -26.81 -19.37
N GLU A 83 15.64 -25.60 -19.07
CA GLU A 83 15.27 -25.13 -17.72
C GLU A 83 13.87 -24.49 -17.79
N LYS A 84 13.03 -24.64 -16.76
CA LYS A 84 11.80 -23.85 -16.63
C LYS A 84 12.17 -22.37 -16.42
N PHE A 85 11.24 -21.48 -16.75
CA PHE A 85 11.38 -20.04 -16.45
C PHE A 85 11.42 -19.82 -14.94
N THR A 86 12.35 -19.01 -14.45
CA THR A 86 12.26 -18.39 -13.11
C THR A 86 12.30 -16.88 -13.31
N ASP A 87 11.51 -16.14 -12.55
CA ASP A 87 11.25 -14.71 -12.74
C ASP A 87 12.27 -13.83 -12.01
N PRO A 88 13.29 -13.26 -12.67
CA PRO A 88 14.37 -12.53 -12.00
C PRO A 88 13.93 -11.18 -11.41
N GLU A 89 12.66 -10.78 -11.60
CA GLU A 89 12.05 -9.58 -11.03
C GLU A 89 11.22 -9.89 -9.77
N PHE A 90 10.90 -11.17 -9.50
CA PHE A 90 10.02 -11.62 -8.42
C PHE A 90 10.25 -13.11 -8.06
N ASP A 91 11.52 -13.50 -7.96
CA ASP A 91 11.93 -14.85 -7.61
C ASP A 91 11.62 -15.10 -6.12
N ILE A 92 10.60 -15.92 -5.85
CA ILE A 92 10.19 -16.23 -4.48
C ILE A 92 10.97 -17.41 -3.87
N GLU A 93 11.73 -18.17 -4.67
CA GLU A 93 12.44 -19.39 -4.25
C GLU A 93 13.72 -19.00 -3.51
N ASP A 94 14.60 -18.22 -4.14
CA ASP A 94 15.78 -17.63 -3.50
C ASP A 94 15.41 -16.62 -2.38
N ASP A 95 14.24 -16.00 -2.47
CA ASP A 95 13.79 -14.94 -1.55
C ASP A 95 13.13 -15.44 -0.25
N LEU A 96 12.79 -16.73 -0.12
CA LEU A 96 12.02 -17.24 1.03
C LEU A 96 12.59 -16.86 2.42
N ASN A 97 13.92 -16.69 2.53
CA ASN A 97 14.60 -16.29 3.76
C ASN A 97 14.87 -14.77 3.90
N VAL A 98 14.60 -13.98 2.85
CA VAL A 98 14.90 -12.54 2.78
C VAL A 98 13.61 -11.71 2.75
N GLY A 99 12.55 -12.22 2.10
CA GLY A 99 11.20 -11.68 2.14
C GLY A 99 10.95 -10.43 1.30
N GLN A 100 11.76 -10.15 0.29
CA GLN A 100 11.60 -9.03 -0.64
C GLN A 100 10.27 -9.09 -1.41
N CYS A 101 9.80 -10.29 -1.76
CA CYS A 101 8.54 -10.54 -2.46
C CYS A 101 7.36 -10.68 -1.49
N LEU A 102 7.63 -10.97 -0.21
CA LEU A 102 6.63 -11.13 0.85
C LEU A 102 6.28 -9.80 1.54
N LYS A 103 7.28 -8.94 1.77
CA LYS A 103 7.20 -7.75 2.62
C LYS A 103 7.43 -6.44 1.85
N GLY A 104 6.78 -5.37 2.32
CA GLY A 104 6.92 -4.01 1.80
C GLY A 104 8.29 -3.37 2.10
N LEU A 105 8.55 -2.19 1.51
CA LEU A 105 9.78 -1.44 1.78
C LEU A 105 9.89 -1.01 3.26
N LEU A 106 8.76 -0.69 3.90
CA LEU A 106 8.67 -0.44 5.34
C LEU A 106 7.86 -1.56 6.00
N GLU A 107 8.41 -2.19 7.04
CA GLU A 107 7.60 -2.98 7.96
C GLU A 107 6.73 -2.02 8.80
N THR A 108 5.48 -1.83 8.40
CA THR A 108 4.58 -0.85 9.01
C THR A 108 4.10 -1.29 10.39
N GLY A 109 4.73 -0.74 11.44
CA GLY A 109 4.26 -0.88 12.83
C GLY A 109 2.80 -0.40 13.07
N ALA A 110 2.18 0.27 12.10
CA ALA A 110 0.73 0.53 12.09
C ALA A 110 -0.13 -0.75 12.03
N ASP A 111 0.41 -1.86 11.54
CA ASP A 111 -0.23 -3.18 11.57
C ASP A 111 0.02 -3.94 12.88
N THR A 112 0.98 -3.52 13.72
CA THR A 112 1.09 -4.04 15.09
C THR A 112 -0.01 -3.45 15.98
N PRO A 113 -0.87 -4.26 16.61
CA PRO A 113 -1.96 -3.76 17.44
C PRO A 113 -1.43 -3.11 18.73
N PRO A 114 -2.20 -2.20 19.36
CA PRO A 114 -1.72 -1.44 20.51
C PRO A 114 -1.32 -2.35 21.69
N PRO A 115 -0.32 -1.94 22.51
CA PRO A 115 0.19 -2.75 23.62
C PRO A 115 -0.92 -3.12 24.61
N GLY A 116 -1.17 -4.43 24.77
CA GLY A 116 -2.22 -4.97 25.63
C GLY A 116 -3.22 -5.91 24.93
N THR A 117 -3.09 -6.14 23.63
CA THR A 117 -3.89 -7.12 22.89
C THR A 117 -3.32 -8.55 23.03
N LEU A 118 -4.16 -9.49 23.48
CA LEU A 118 -3.83 -10.87 23.85
C LEU A 118 -2.84 -11.55 22.88
N SER A 119 -1.76 -12.11 23.44
CA SER A 119 -0.72 -12.86 22.72
C SER A 119 -1.27 -14.13 22.08
N SER A 120 -0.66 -14.54 20.95
CA SER A 120 -0.83 -15.88 20.39
C SER A 120 -0.45 -16.96 21.41
N VAL A 121 -1.17 -18.09 21.40
CA VAL A 121 -0.96 -19.18 22.35
C VAL A 121 -0.14 -20.29 21.67
N ASP A 122 1.16 -20.34 21.96
CA ASP A 122 2.02 -21.43 21.49
C ASP A 122 1.54 -22.77 22.10
N SER A 123 1.66 -23.83 21.30
CA SER A 123 1.65 -25.22 21.75
C SER A 123 2.49 -25.48 23.00
N VAL A 124 3.65 -24.81 23.15
CA VAL A 124 4.56 -24.93 24.30
C VAL A 124 3.96 -24.29 25.54
N ASP A 125 3.46 -23.06 25.45
CA ASP A 125 2.82 -22.37 26.57
C ASP A 125 1.53 -23.07 27.01
N LEU A 126 0.73 -23.52 26.04
CA LEU A 126 -0.48 -24.31 26.29
C LEU A 126 -0.15 -25.62 26.99
N ARG A 127 0.93 -26.30 26.59
CA ARG A 127 1.43 -27.52 27.24
C ARG A 127 1.93 -27.25 28.65
N ASN A 128 2.65 -26.15 28.87
CA ASN A 128 3.14 -25.75 30.19
C ASN A 128 1.98 -25.41 31.13
N ALA A 129 0.94 -24.74 30.63
CA ALA A 129 -0.29 -24.46 31.38
C ALA A 129 -1.07 -25.75 31.72
N LEU A 130 -1.22 -26.67 30.77
CA LEU A 130 -1.85 -27.98 30.98
C LEU A 130 -1.08 -28.85 31.99
N ASN A 131 0.25 -28.88 31.92
CA ASN A 131 1.09 -29.55 32.92
C ASN A 131 0.87 -28.93 34.31
N THR A 132 0.92 -27.60 34.43
CA THR A 132 0.68 -26.88 35.69
C THR A 132 -0.71 -27.18 36.27
N LEU A 133 -1.73 -27.28 35.42
CA LEU A 133 -3.10 -27.68 35.82
C LEU A 133 -3.18 -29.15 36.27
N ALA A 134 -2.46 -30.07 35.64
CA ALA A 134 -2.37 -31.47 36.08
C ALA A 134 -1.62 -31.58 37.43
N ASP A 135 -0.48 -30.91 37.57
CA ASP A 135 0.32 -30.88 38.80
C ASP A 135 -0.41 -30.20 39.97
N SER A 136 -1.32 -29.25 39.69
CA SER A 136 -2.20 -28.65 40.70
C SER A 136 -3.28 -29.60 41.25
N GLY A 137 -3.49 -30.77 40.62
CA GLY A 137 -4.52 -31.74 41.01
C GLY A 137 -5.96 -31.33 40.71
N ILE A 138 -6.17 -30.16 40.07
CA ILE A 138 -7.51 -29.64 39.71
C ILE A 138 -8.15 -30.47 38.57
N VAL A 139 -7.34 -31.11 37.73
CA VAL A 139 -7.81 -31.87 36.57
C VAL A 139 -7.22 -33.29 36.58
N GLY A 140 -8.04 -34.29 36.25
CA GLY A 140 -7.61 -35.70 36.26
C GLY A 140 -6.56 -36.01 35.19
N SER A 141 -5.61 -36.87 35.53
CA SER A 141 -4.40 -37.23 34.75
C SER A 141 -4.67 -38.10 33.49
N ALA A 142 -5.81 -37.91 32.84
CA ALA A 142 -6.28 -38.69 31.68
C ALA A 142 -6.79 -37.82 30.52
N LEU A 143 -6.37 -36.55 30.45
CA LEU A 143 -6.66 -35.65 29.31
C LEU A 143 -5.69 -35.91 28.16
N THR A 144 -6.07 -36.81 27.26
CA THR A 144 -5.42 -36.95 25.94
C THR A 144 -5.90 -35.84 25.00
N VAL A 145 -5.37 -34.63 25.19
CA VAL A 145 -5.60 -33.47 24.33
C VAL A 145 -4.44 -33.34 23.34
N ASP A 146 -4.76 -33.24 22.05
CA ASP A 146 -3.77 -32.84 21.05
C ASP A 146 -3.51 -31.34 21.20
N VAL A 147 -2.36 -31.02 21.80
CA VAL A 147 -1.96 -29.64 22.11
C VAL A 147 -1.67 -28.83 20.85
N ASN A 148 -1.30 -29.48 19.74
CA ASN A 148 -1.05 -28.81 18.46
C ASN A 148 -2.39 -28.48 17.78
N ALA A 149 -3.36 -29.42 17.82
CA ALA A 149 -4.71 -29.15 17.34
C ALA A 149 -5.39 -28.04 18.15
N VAL A 150 -5.25 -28.02 19.48
CA VAL A 150 -5.83 -26.96 20.32
C VAL A 150 -5.09 -25.62 20.17
N SER A 151 -3.76 -25.60 20.01
CA SER A 151 -3.04 -24.35 19.67
C SER A 151 -3.48 -23.80 18.30
N LYS A 152 -3.65 -24.66 17.28
CA LYS A 152 -4.27 -24.25 15.99
C LYS A 152 -5.67 -23.65 16.21
N VAL A 153 -6.55 -24.32 16.96
CA VAL A 153 -7.92 -23.83 17.25
C VAL A 153 -7.93 -22.50 18.01
N LEU A 154 -7.05 -22.31 19.01
CA LEU A 154 -7.00 -21.08 19.80
C LEU A 154 -6.49 -19.88 19.00
N ASN A 155 -5.49 -20.08 18.13
CA ASN A 155 -4.94 -18.98 17.32
C ASN A 155 -5.87 -18.60 16.15
N VAL A 156 -6.53 -19.58 15.51
CA VAL A 156 -7.57 -19.35 14.47
C VAL A 156 -8.80 -18.59 15.03
N GLY A 157 -9.06 -18.68 16.33
CA GLY A 157 -10.15 -17.94 16.98
C GLY A 157 -9.92 -16.43 17.16
N THR A 158 -8.70 -15.93 16.93
CA THR A 158 -8.38 -14.50 17.00
C THR A 158 -8.24 -13.91 15.61
N GLY A 159 -8.79 -12.71 15.37
CA GLY A 159 -8.60 -11.95 14.13
C GLY A 159 -7.18 -11.35 13.96
N ARG A 160 -6.16 -12.01 14.51
CA ARG A 160 -4.74 -11.66 14.32
C ARG A 160 -4.34 -12.06 12.89
N ARG A 161 -3.82 -11.12 12.11
CA ARG A 161 -3.26 -11.37 10.77
C ARG A 161 -1.82 -11.89 10.85
N ASP A 162 -1.56 -12.75 11.84
CA ASP A 162 -0.26 -13.37 12.15
C ASP A 162 -0.36 -14.88 11.91
N GLY A 163 -0.65 -15.28 10.66
CA GLY A 163 -0.25 -16.62 10.22
C GLY A 163 1.29 -16.69 10.25
N PRO A 164 1.91 -17.82 10.62
CA PRO A 164 3.36 -17.94 10.48
C PRO A 164 3.72 -17.78 8.99
N ASP A 165 4.73 -16.95 8.67
CA ASP A 165 5.19 -16.70 7.29
C ASP A 165 5.27 -18.00 6.44
N PRO A 166 5.18 -17.96 5.11
CA PRO A 166 5.45 -19.12 4.25
C PRO A 166 6.66 -19.97 4.69
N LYS A 167 6.55 -21.29 4.57
CA LYS A 167 7.51 -22.24 5.15
C LYS A 167 8.30 -23.07 4.14
N ALA A 168 7.83 -23.14 2.90
CA ALA A 168 8.57 -23.66 1.75
C ALA A 168 8.09 -22.94 0.48
N VAL A 169 8.85 -23.09 -0.61
CA VAL A 169 8.47 -22.67 -1.97
C VAL A 169 8.72 -23.83 -2.90
N HIS A 170 7.77 -24.12 -3.78
CA HIS A 170 7.88 -25.22 -4.73
C HIS A 170 7.19 -24.91 -6.06
N ARG A 171 7.62 -25.60 -7.12
CA ARG A 171 6.99 -25.56 -8.45
C ARG A 171 5.64 -26.28 -8.45
N ILE A 172 4.75 -25.92 -9.37
CA ILE A 172 3.47 -26.60 -9.61
C ILE A 172 3.65 -28.14 -9.74
N ASP A 173 4.67 -28.61 -10.46
CA ASP A 173 4.95 -30.04 -10.67
C ASP A 173 5.32 -30.80 -9.37
N TRP A 174 5.67 -30.09 -8.29
CA TRP A 174 5.84 -30.69 -6.96
C TRP A 174 4.51 -30.73 -6.20
N ILE A 175 3.73 -29.66 -6.25
CA ILE A 175 2.54 -29.43 -5.41
C ILE A 175 1.32 -30.25 -5.90
N TYR A 176 1.26 -30.60 -7.18
CA TYR A 176 0.06 -31.12 -7.82
C TYR A 176 0.28 -32.51 -8.46
N GLU A 177 -0.72 -33.40 -8.41
CA GLU A 177 -0.61 -34.76 -9.00
C GLU A 177 -0.96 -34.80 -10.50
N GLU A 178 -1.98 -34.04 -10.94
CA GLU A 178 -2.33 -33.80 -12.34
C GLU A 178 -2.62 -32.30 -12.60
N PRO A 179 -1.64 -31.39 -12.46
CA PRO A 179 -1.88 -29.94 -12.54
C PRO A 179 -2.53 -29.49 -13.83
N ARG A 180 -3.55 -28.63 -13.71
CA ARG A 180 -4.23 -27.96 -14.82
C ARG A 180 -4.43 -26.50 -14.46
N PHE A 181 -4.22 -25.61 -15.42
CA PHE A 181 -4.41 -24.18 -15.18
C PHE A 181 -5.87 -23.86 -14.81
N VAL A 182 -6.84 -24.41 -15.56
CA VAL A 182 -8.29 -24.27 -15.33
C VAL A 182 -8.98 -25.63 -15.51
N ILE A 183 -9.99 -25.92 -14.70
CA ILE A 183 -10.83 -27.11 -14.75
C ILE A 183 -12.29 -26.69 -14.90
N ASP A 184 -12.99 -27.19 -15.93
CA ASP A 184 -14.37 -26.88 -16.32
C ASP A 184 -14.75 -25.40 -16.57
N GLY A 185 -13.88 -24.43 -16.24
CA GLY A 185 -13.98 -23.01 -16.58
C GLY A 185 -13.61 -22.12 -15.39
N PHE A 186 -13.32 -20.84 -15.60
CA PHE A 186 -13.13 -19.90 -14.49
C PHE A 186 -14.46 -19.70 -13.76
N SER A 187 -14.65 -20.32 -12.60
CA SER A 187 -15.85 -20.16 -11.79
C SER A 187 -15.57 -19.39 -10.51
N SER A 188 -16.59 -18.71 -10.01
CA SER A 188 -16.52 -18.11 -8.68
C SER A 188 -16.38 -19.17 -7.58
N SER A 189 -16.88 -20.40 -7.80
CA SER A 189 -16.81 -21.52 -6.83
C SER A 189 -15.39 -21.83 -6.38
N ASP A 190 -14.44 -21.65 -7.29
CA ASP A 190 -13.09 -22.15 -7.16
C ASP A 190 -12.25 -21.23 -6.27
N VAL A 191 -12.69 -19.98 -6.13
CA VAL A 191 -11.96 -18.92 -5.45
C VAL A 191 -12.00 -19.09 -3.93
N ARG A 192 -10.88 -19.47 -3.31
CA ARG A 192 -10.65 -19.46 -1.84
C ARG A 192 -9.50 -18.54 -1.45
N GLN A 193 -9.73 -17.66 -0.48
CA GLN A 193 -8.72 -16.78 0.13
C GLN A 193 -7.72 -17.58 0.99
N GLY A 194 -6.43 -17.25 0.89
CA GLY A 194 -5.36 -17.81 1.72
C GLY A 194 -5.13 -17.06 3.04
N GLY A 195 -3.88 -17.09 3.52
CA GLY A 195 -3.44 -16.44 4.77
C GLY A 195 -3.24 -14.91 4.70
N ASN A 196 -3.65 -14.25 3.61
CA ASN A 196 -3.39 -12.83 3.36
C ASN A 196 -4.59 -11.94 3.71
N GLY A 197 -4.37 -10.62 3.87
CA GLY A 197 -5.41 -9.61 4.14
C GLY A 197 -6.14 -9.12 2.88
N ASP A 198 -6.18 -9.92 1.83
CA ASP A 198 -6.47 -9.58 0.43
C ASP A 198 -7.94 -9.82 0.02
N CYS A 199 -8.85 -10.09 0.97
CA CYS A 199 -10.26 -10.43 0.71
C CYS A 199 -10.99 -9.52 -0.30
N TRP A 200 -10.62 -8.23 -0.35
CA TRP A 200 -11.10 -7.24 -1.31
C TRP A 200 -10.81 -7.62 -2.76
N TRP A 201 -9.60 -8.11 -3.04
CA TRP A 201 -9.14 -8.60 -4.33
C TRP A 201 -9.73 -9.97 -4.65
N VAL A 202 -9.73 -10.91 -3.69
CA VAL A 202 -10.34 -12.24 -3.88
C VAL A 202 -11.84 -12.12 -4.22
N ALA A 203 -12.56 -11.22 -3.54
CA ALA A 203 -13.94 -10.91 -3.88
C ALA A 203 -14.08 -10.26 -5.27
N ALA A 204 -13.15 -9.40 -5.68
CA ALA A 204 -13.14 -8.86 -7.04
C ALA A 204 -12.95 -9.96 -8.10
N VAL A 205 -11.96 -10.86 -7.92
CA VAL A 205 -11.73 -12.01 -8.83
C VAL A 205 -12.98 -12.87 -8.97
N ALA A 206 -13.65 -13.21 -7.86
CA ALA A 206 -14.89 -13.98 -7.90
C ALA A 206 -16.04 -13.23 -8.61
N THR A 207 -16.09 -11.88 -8.62
CA THR A 207 -17.02 -11.11 -9.46
C THR A 207 -16.63 -11.06 -10.95
N LEU A 208 -15.35 -11.16 -11.30
CA LEU A 208 -14.94 -11.29 -12.70
C LEU A 208 -15.33 -12.67 -13.25
N CYS A 209 -15.23 -13.72 -12.43
CA CYS A 209 -15.62 -15.09 -12.83
C CYS A 209 -17.12 -15.24 -13.13
N SER A 210 -18.01 -14.37 -12.62
CA SER A 210 -19.43 -14.38 -13.02
C SER A 210 -19.71 -13.66 -14.36
N VAL A 211 -18.69 -13.04 -14.98
CA VAL A 211 -18.78 -12.36 -16.28
C VAL A 211 -17.90 -13.06 -17.31
N GLU A 212 -18.57 -13.90 -18.11
CA GLU A 212 -18.09 -14.53 -19.35
C GLU A 212 -17.06 -13.68 -20.13
N HIS A 213 -15.91 -14.27 -20.44
CA HIS A 213 -14.77 -13.70 -21.18
C HIS A 213 -13.96 -12.58 -20.50
N LEU A 214 -14.14 -12.28 -19.21
CA LEU A 214 -13.23 -11.36 -18.51
C LEU A 214 -11.93 -12.03 -18.02
N MET A 215 -11.98 -13.25 -17.49
CA MET A 215 -10.78 -13.90 -16.94
C MET A 215 -9.76 -14.26 -18.04
N GLU A 216 -10.23 -14.65 -19.22
CA GLU A 216 -9.41 -14.83 -20.43
C GLU A 216 -8.74 -13.55 -20.93
N ARG A 217 -9.17 -12.36 -20.46
CA ARG A 217 -8.50 -11.08 -20.74
C ARG A 217 -7.44 -10.72 -19.70
N VAL A 218 -7.49 -11.29 -18.49
CA VAL A 218 -6.47 -11.06 -17.47
C VAL A 218 -5.26 -11.99 -17.70
N CYS A 219 -5.47 -13.27 -18.01
CA CYS A 219 -4.40 -14.20 -18.39
C CYS A 219 -4.40 -14.46 -19.90
N VAL A 220 -3.48 -13.81 -20.63
CA VAL A 220 -3.50 -13.72 -22.11
C VAL A 220 -2.49 -14.62 -22.82
N ALA A 221 -1.55 -15.22 -22.08
CA ALA A 221 -0.50 -16.09 -22.59
C ALA A 221 0.05 -16.98 -21.46
N ARG A 222 0.35 -18.25 -21.75
CA ARG A 222 0.97 -19.18 -20.81
C ARG A 222 1.59 -20.37 -21.53
N ASP A 223 2.52 -21.04 -20.86
CA ASP A 223 3.14 -22.29 -21.29
C ASP A 223 3.52 -23.11 -20.04
N GLU A 224 2.73 -24.13 -19.75
CA GLU A 224 2.85 -24.95 -18.53
C GLU A 224 4.15 -25.78 -18.48
N GLU A 225 4.65 -26.25 -19.62
CA GLU A 225 5.90 -27.02 -19.71
C GLU A 225 7.10 -26.13 -19.32
N CYS A 226 7.14 -24.90 -19.83
CA CYS A 226 8.14 -23.90 -19.46
C CYS A 226 7.86 -23.23 -18.10
N GLY A 227 6.70 -23.47 -17.47
CA GLY A 227 6.32 -22.88 -16.19
C GLY A 227 6.08 -21.37 -16.22
N VAL A 228 5.64 -20.79 -17.34
CA VAL A 228 5.56 -19.33 -17.54
C VAL A 228 4.14 -18.83 -17.81
N TYR A 229 3.71 -17.80 -17.09
CA TYR A 229 2.34 -17.27 -17.14
C TYR A 229 2.33 -15.75 -17.30
N GLY A 230 1.61 -15.28 -18.31
CA GLY A 230 1.58 -13.88 -18.76
C GLY A 230 0.21 -13.23 -18.56
N PHE A 231 0.22 -12.15 -17.78
CA PHE A 231 -0.98 -11.42 -17.35
C PHE A 231 -0.98 -9.98 -17.85
N VAL A 232 -2.16 -9.36 -17.85
CA VAL A 232 -2.39 -7.97 -18.29
C VAL A 232 -3.22 -7.25 -17.23
N PHE A 233 -2.75 -6.08 -16.80
CA PHE A 233 -3.36 -5.23 -15.79
C PHE A 233 -3.39 -3.76 -16.25
N HIS A 234 -4.19 -2.93 -15.59
CA HIS A 234 -4.38 -1.51 -15.90
C HIS A 234 -3.96 -0.65 -14.69
N ARG A 235 -3.02 0.29 -14.87
CA ARG A 235 -2.50 1.19 -13.83
C ARG A 235 -2.45 2.63 -14.32
N ASP A 236 -2.90 3.57 -13.50
CA ASP A 236 -2.83 5.02 -13.75
C ASP A 236 -3.28 5.39 -15.18
N GLY A 237 -4.37 4.76 -15.64
CA GLY A 237 -4.97 4.99 -16.96
C GLY A 237 -4.33 4.26 -18.15
N GLU A 238 -3.37 3.36 -17.95
CA GLU A 238 -2.67 2.64 -19.03
C GLU A 238 -2.61 1.13 -18.76
N TRP A 239 -2.80 0.34 -19.81
CA TRP A 239 -2.65 -1.12 -19.76
C TRP A 239 -1.18 -1.52 -19.91
N PHE A 240 -0.76 -2.52 -19.15
CA PHE A 240 0.60 -3.07 -19.16
C PHE A 240 0.56 -4.59 -18.95
N SER A 241 1.68 -5.25 -19.24
CA SER A 241 1.79 -6.71 -19.08
C SER A 241 2.84 -7.10 -18.04
N THR A 242 2.57 -8.18 -17.31
CA THR A 242 3.53 -8.85 -16.44
C THR A 242 3.65 -10.32 -16.82
N VAL A 243 4.73 -10.97 -16.38
CA VAL A 243 4.95 -12.41 -16.51
C VAL A 243 5.56 -12.90 -15.20
N VAL A 244 5.15 -14.09 -14.75
CA VAL A 244 5.61 -14.80 -13.55
C VAL A 244 5.89 -16.28 -13.86
N ASP A 245 6.67 -16.94 -13.00
CA ASP A 245 6.90 -18.39 -13.03
C ASP A 245 5.95 -19.19 -12.13
N ASP A 246 6.07 -20.54 -12.17
CA ASP A 246 5.26 -21.52 -11.44
C ASP A 246 5.73 -21.90 -10.02
N ASN A 247 6.65 -21.18 -9.39
CA ASN A 247 6.88 -21.30 -7.94
C ASN A 247 5.71 -20.74 -7.14
N LEU A 248 5.30 -21.43 -6.08
CA LEU A 248 4.27 -21.00 -5.12
C LEU A 248 4.69 -21.24 -3.67
N TYR A 249 4.23 -20.38 -2.76
CA TYR A 249 4.50 -20.45 -1.32
C TYR A 249 3.59 -21.48 -0.61
N LEU A 250 4.18 -22.32 0.26
CA LEU A 250 3.49 -23.37 1.03
C LEU A 250 3.32 -23.03 2.52
N ARG A 251 2.26 -23.55 3.13
CA ARG A 251 1.97 -23.45 4.58
C ARG A 251 2.96 -24.20 5.46
N TYR A 252 3.58 -25.25 4.92
CA TYR A 252 4.41 -26.20 5.67
C TYR A 252 5.81 -26.29 5.07
N SER A 253 6.80 -26.49 5.95
CA SER A 253 8.21 -26.62 5.58
C SER A 253 8.47 -27.93 4.83
N ASP A 254 9.64 -28.06 4.24
CA ASP A 254 10.10 -29.38 3.77
C ASP A 254 10.34 -30.33 4.95
N PHE A 255 10.29 -31.63 4.65
CA PHE A 255 10.24 -32.71 5.63
C PHE A 255 11.40 -32.69 6.64
N ASP A 256 12.61 -32.34 6.16
CA ASP A 256 13.88 -32.31 6.89
C ASP A 256 14.49 -30.90 7.00
N ALA A 257 13.73 -29.85 6.67
CA ALA A 257 14.17 -28.45 6.52
C ALA A 257 14.94 -27.83 7.71
N HIS A 258 14.93 -28.47 8.88
CA HIS A 258 15.61 -28.01 10.10
C HIS A 258 16.54 -29.06 10.72
N ILE A 259 16.35 -30.36 10.43
CA ILE A 259 17.10 -31.49 10.99
C ILE A 259 17.02 -32.65 9.98
N ASP A 260 18.15 -33.28 9.64
CA ASP A 260 18.21 -34.53 8.88
C ASP A 260 17.32 -35.62 9.52
N ILE A 261 16.24 -35.99 8.83
CA ILE A 261 15.32 -37.07 9.26
C ILE A 261 15.65 -38.34 8.48
N TYR A 262 16.54 -39.16 9.05
CA TYR A 262 16.93 -40.45 8.47
C TYR A 262 15.73 -41.33 8.07
N ASP A 263 15.46 -41.39 6.76
CA ASP A 263 14.37 -42.16 6.16
C ASP A 263 14.83 -42.92 4.90
N PRO A 264 15.58 -44.03 5.04
CA PRO A 264 16.25 -44.72 3.93
C PRO A 264 15.29 -45.39 2.93
N THR A 265 13.97 -45.34 3.14
CA THR A 265 12.95 -45.77 2.19
C THR A 265 12.21 -44.60 1.52
N GLY A 266 12.34 -43.38 2.04
CA GLY A 266 11.54 -42.19 1.67
C GLY A 266 10.03 -42.36 1.90
N GLU A 267 9.60 -43.32 2.73
CA GLU A 267 8.18 -43.59 2.99
C GLU A 267 7.54 -42.55 3.92
N LYS A 268 8.30 -41.98 4.86
CA LYS A 268 7.83 -40.88 5.71
C LYS A 268 7.79 -39.59 4.90
N GLU A 269 8.83 -39.31 4.13
CA GLU A 269 8.96 -38.15 3.25
C GLU A 269 7.80 -38.10 2.24
N ARG A 270 7.60 -39.16 1.43
CA ARG A 270 6.48 -39.22 0.47
C ARG A 270 5.11 -39.16 1.13
N LYS A 271 4.96 -39.69 2.36
CA LYS A 271 3.71 -39.58 3.12
C LYS A 271 3.48 -38.14 3.60
N TYR A 272 4.52 -37.48 4.12
CA TYR A 272 4.48 -36.09 4.57
C TYR A 272 4.16 -35.15 3.42
N LYS A 273 4.85 -35.29 2.29
CA LYS A 273 4.54 -34.53 1.08
C LYS A 273 3.06 -34.67 0.70
N LYS A 274 2.54 -35.90 0.68
CA LYS A 274 1.15 -36.19 0.32
C LYS A 274 0.10 -35.70 1.35
N SER A 275 0.49 -35.33 2.57
CA SER A 275 -0.46 -34.79 3.57
C SER A 275 -0.32 -33.29 3.83
N GLU A 276 0.88 -32.71 3.68
CA GLU A 276 1.14 -31.29 3.99
C GLU A 276 1.58 -30.44 2.79
N GLN A 277 2.03 -31.04 1.68
CA GLN A 277 2.60 -30.33 0.51
C GLN A 277 2.01 -30.80 -0.84
N THR A 278 0.81 -31.36 -0.86
CA THR A 278 0.13 -31.80 -2.09
C THR A 278 -1.32 -31.30 -2.10
N GLY A 279 -1.77 -30.78 -3.23
CA GLY A 279 -3.12 -30.22 -3.39
C GLY A 279 -3.20 -28.74 -3.05
N SER A 280 -4.36 -28.13 -3.34
CA SER A 280 -4.54 -26.67 -3.24
C SER A 280 -4.49 -26.15 -1.81
N GLU A 281 -4.94 -26.95 -0.83
CA GLU A 281 -4.90 -26.61 0.60
C GLU A 281 -3.47 -26.46 1.17
N ALA A 282 -2.44 -26.98 0.47
CA ALA A 282 -1.04 -26.82 0.88
C ALA A 282 -0.49 -25.40 0.67
N LEU A 283 -1.11 -24.61 -0.22
CA LEU A 283 -0.69 -23.25 -0.55
C LEU A 283 -0.96 -22.27 0.60
N TYR A 284 -0.01 -21.36 0.87
CA TYR A 284 -0.17 -20.35 1.91
C TYR A 284 -1.16 -19.25 1.52
N PHE A 285 -1.08 -18.81 0.25
CA PHE A 285 -1.87 -17.75 -0.35
C PHE A 285 -3.15 -18.30 -0.99
N ALA A 286 -3.90 -17.49 -1.77
CA ALA A 286 -5.18 -17.90 -2.35
C ALA A 286 -5.02 -19.13 -3.27
N HIS A 287 -6.00 -20.03 -3.23
CA HIS A 287 -5.94 -21.32 -3.92
C HIS A 287 -7.28 -21.73 -4.49
N CYS A 288 -7.26 -22.62 -5.47
CA CYS A 288 -8.48 -23.14 -6.07
C CYS A 288 -9.21 -24.11 -5.11
N ALA A 289 -10.48 -24.38 -5.41
CA ALA A 289 -11.31 -25.32 -4.64
C ALA A 289 -11.08 -26.79 -5.01
N ASP A 290 -10.61 -27.04 -6.24
CA ASP A 290 -10.11 -28.34 -6.71
C ASP A 290 -8.62 -28.49 -6.36
N ASP A 291 -8.21 -29.71 -6.02
CA ASP A 291 -6.84 -30.04 -5.62
C ASP A 291 -5.82 -30.05 -6.76
N ASN A 292 -6.20 -29.82 -8.02
CA ASN A 292 -5.30 -29.80 -9.18
C ASN A 292 -5.42 -28.55 -10.07
N GLU A 293 -6.23 -27.56 -9.67
CA GLU A 293 -6.38 -26.31 -10.43
C GLU A 293 -5.42 -25.21 -9.92
N THR A 294 -4.81 -24.44 -10.84
CA THR A 294 -3.67 -23.56 -10.50
C THR A 294 -3.80 -22.08 -10.91
N TRP A 295 -4.88 -21.64 -11.59
CA TRP A 295 -4.94 -20.26 -12.10
C TRP A 295 -4.95 -19.17 -11.02
N LEU A 296 -5.65 -19.38 -9.92
CA LEU A 296 -5.82 -18.36 -8.87
C LEU A 296 -4.50 -17.99 -8.15
N PRO A 297 -3.70 -18.94 -7.62
CA PRO A 297 -2.43 -18.59 -6.96
C PRO A 297 -1.43 -17.92 -7.90
N LEU A 298 -1.40 -18.32 -9.18
CA LEU A 298 -0.58 -17.68 -10.20
C LEU A 298 -1.04 -16.23 -10.49
N LEU A 299 -2.36 -15.98 -10.44
CA LEU A 299 -2.93 -14.65 -10.60
C LEU A 299 -2.68 -13.76 -9.37
N GLU A 300 -2.78 -14.28 -8.14
CA GLU A 300 -2.40 -13.52 -6.93
C GLU A 300 -0.91 -13.17 -6.96
N LYS A 301 -0.03 -14.13 -7.29
CA LYS A 301 1.41 -13.88 -7.46
C LYS A 301 1.68 -12.80 -8.51
N ALA A 302 0.95 -12.81 -9.63
CA ALA A 302 1.07 -11.77 -10.66
C ALA A 302 0.59 -10.39 -10.17
N TYR A 303 -0.47 -10.34 -9.35
CA TYR A 303 -1.00 -9.11 -8.76
C TYR A 303 -0.05 -8.56 -7.66
N ALA A 304 0.42 -9.42 -6.76
CA ALA A 304 1.47 -9.12 -5.78
C ALA A 304 2.74 -8.60 -6.46
N LYS A 305 3.23 -9.25 -7.53
CA LYS A 305 4.40 -8.79 -8.30
C LYS A 305 4.23 -7.36 -8.81
N VAL A 306 3.09 -7.03 -9.42
CA VAL A 306 2.93 -5.70 -10.02
C VAL A 306 2.86 -4.60 -8.95
N HIS A 307 2.22 -4.85 -7.81
CA HIS A 307 2.19 -3.92 -6.68
C HIS A 307 3.49 -3.87 -5.87
N GLY A 308 4.31 -4.94 -5.90
CA GLY A 308 5.68 -4.97 -5.39
C GLY A 308 5.96 -6.13 -4.42
N ASP A 309 4.95 -6.61 -3.71
CA ASP A 309 5.00 -7.72 -2.76
C ASP A 309 3.59 -8.15 -2.31
N PHE A 310 3.48 -9.32 -1.67
CA PHE A 310 2.23 -9.81 -1.07
C PHE A 310 1.73 -8.89 0.07
N GLY A 311 2.61 -8.22 0.80
CA GLY A 311 2.27 -7.20 1.81
C GLY A 311 1.64 -5.92 1.22
N ALA A 312 1.87 -5.61 -0.05
CA ALA A 312 1.26 -4.49 -0.75
C ALA A 312 -0.22 -4.72 -1.10
N ILE A 313 -0.63 -5.97 -1.32
CA ILE A 313 -2.02 -6.34 -1.65
C ILE A 313 -2.89 -6.64 -0.40
N SER A 314 -2.30 -6.68 0.79
CA SER A 314 -3.05 -6.75 2.06
C SER A 314 -3.83 -5.44 2.32
N GLY A 315 -5.16 -5.54 2.41
CA GLY A 315 -6.11 -4.44 2.62
C GLY A 315 -6.42 -3.59 1.37
N GLY A 316 -7.69 -3.32 1.08
CA GLY A 316 -8.12 -2.51 -0.07
C GLY A 316 -9.62 -2.52 -0.30
N TRP A 317 -10.06 -2.02 -1.47
CA TRP A 317 -11.47 -1.88 -1.85
C TRP A 317 -11.75 -2.66 -3.14
N SER A 318 -12.76 -3.54 -3.16
CA SER A 318 -12.97 -4.44 -4.30
C SER A 318 -13.11 -3.72 -5.65
N GLY A 319 -13.71 -2.52 -5.67
CA GLY A 319 -13.76 -1.70 -6.88
C GLY A 319 -12.38 -1.32 -7.44
N GLU A 320 -11.35 -1.14 -6.61
CA GLU A 320 -9.97 -0.88 -7.05
C GLU A 320 -9.39 -2.10 -7.78
N ALA A 321 -9.58 -3.31 -7.25
CA ALA A 321 -9.12 -4.54 -7.88
C ALA A 321 -9.86 -4.84 -9.20
N VAL A 322 -11.14 -4.50 -9.30
CA VAL A 322 -11.88 -4.59 -10.57
C VAL A 322 -11.36 -3.54 -11.57
N GLU A 323 -11.05 -2.30 -11.16
CA GLU A 323 -10.40 -1.30 -12.03
C GLU A 323 -9.03 -1.79 -12.54
N ASP A 324 -8.20 -2.38 -11.68
CA ASP A 324 -6.86 -2.85 -12.01
C ASP A 324 -6.87 -4.07 -12.97
N MET A 325 -7.89 -4.93 -12.88
CA MET A 325 -8.04 -6.10 -13.77
C MET A 325 -8.84 -5.83 -15.05
N THR A 326 -9.75 -4.83 -15.07
CA THR A 326 -10.69 -4.62 -16.19
C THR A 326 -10.53 -3.31 -16.95
N GLY A 327 -9.77 -2.34 -16.42
CA GLY A 327 -9.71 -0.97 -16.97
C GLY A 327 -11.05 -0.20 -16.86
N GLY A 328 -11.98 -0.73 -16.05
CA GLY A 328 -13.26 -0.14 -15.72
C GLY A 328 -13.17 1.15 -14.89
N VAL A 329 -14.32 1.60 -14.38
CA VAL A 329 -14.45 2.74 -13.47
C VAL A 329 -15.45 2.42 -12.38
N THR A 330 -15.01 2.51 -11.12
CA THR A 330 -15.83 2.30 -9.94
C THR A 330 -16.65 3.53 -9.56
N THR A 331 -17.87 3.29 -9.11
CA THR A 331 -18.66 4.22 -8.30
C THR A 331 -19.09 3.50 -7.02
N THR A 332 -18.57 3.95 -5.89
CA THR A 332 -18.95 3.43 -4.57
C THR A 332 -20.30 4.01 -4.13
N ILE A 333 -21.24 3.12 -3.79
CA ILE A 333 -22.64 3.43 -3.45
C ILE A 333 -22.88 3.09 -1.97
N PHE A 334 -23.12 4.11 -1.15
CA PHE A 334 -23.57 3.91 0.23
C PHE A 334 -25.03 3.48 0.28
N THR A 335 -25.33 2.36 0.94
CA THR A 335 -26.69 1.80 1.01
C THR A 335 -27.66 2.70 1.78
N ASN A 336 -27.17 3.48 2.74
CA ASN A 336 -27.94 4.48 3.48
C ASN A 336 -28.18 5.81 2.73
N LYS A 337 -27.55 6.04 1.57
CA LYS A 337 -27.72 7.25 0.73
C LYS A 337 -28.44 6.98 -0.60
N ILE A 338 -28.96 5.77 -0.83
CA ILE A 338 -29.67 5.42 -2.07
C ILE A 338 -30.98 6.23 -2.22
N LEU A 339 -30.99 7.19 -3.14
CA LEU A 339 -32.18 7.98 -3.47
C LEU A 339 -33.27 7.13 -4.17
N SER A 340 -32.89 6.32 -5.16
CA SER A 340 -33.82 5.49 -5.94
C SER A 340 -33.45 4.02 -5.86
N LYS A 341 -34.16 3.29 -4.99
CA LYS A 341 -34.01 1.83 -4.82
C LYS A 341 -34.35 1.06 -6.10
N GLU A 342 -35.30 1.56 -6.90
CA GLU A 342 -35.64 0.95 -8.20
C GLU A 342 -34.57 1.19 -9.28
N ARG A 343 -33.83 2.31 -9.22
CA ARG A 343 -32.69 2.53 -10.12
C ARG A 343 -31.56 1.55 -9.81
N LEU A 344 -31.12 1.48 -8.55
CA LEU A 344 -30.08 0.54 -8.15
C LEU A 344 -30.49 -0.92 -8.44
N TRP A 345 -31.75 -1.27 -8.25
CA TRP A 345 -32.23 -2.63 -8.58
C TRP A 345 -32.08 -2.97 -10.07
N LYS A 346 -32.40 -2.03 -10.97
CA LYS A 346 -32.18 -2.20 -12.42
C LYS A 346 -30.71 -2.26 -12.80
N GLU A 347 -29.86 -1.49 -12.13
CA GLU A 347 -28.40 -1.58 -12.31
C GLU A 347 -27.89 -2.96 -11.84
N LEU A 348 -28.35 -3.46 -10.69
CA LEU A 348 -28.01 -4.78 -10.14
C LEU A 348 -28.50 -5.97 -10.98
N LEU A 349 -29.64 -5.85 -11.68
CA LEU A 349 -30.11 -6.85 -12.65
C LEU A 349 -29.18 -6.97 -13.87
N ASN A 350 -28.45 -5.90 -14.19
CA ASN A 350 -27.31 -5.89 -15.13
C ASN A 350 -27.58 -6.58 -16.49
N GLU A 351 -28.78 -6.43 -17.04
CA GLU A 351 -29.25 -7.15 -18.25
C GLU A 351 -28.34 -7.01 -19.48
N LYS A 352 -27.52 -5.94 -19.53
CA LYS A 352 -26.56 -5.65 -20.61
C LYS A 352 -25.12 -6.13 -20.33
N LYS A 353 -24.85 -6.71 -19.15
CA LYS A 353 -23.49 -6.97 -18.63
C LYS A 353 -22.58 -5.72 -18.64
N GLU A 354 -23.12 -4.54 -18.36
CA GLU A 354 -22.35 -3.26 -18.41
C GLU A 354 -21.68 -2.88 -17.06
N PHE A 355 -22.01 -3.60 -15.99
CA PHE A 355 -21.46 -3.40 -14.64
C PHE A 355 -20.89 -4.67 -14.00
N ILE A 356 -20.08 -4.50 -12.96
CA ILE A 356 -19.67 -5.51 -11.96
C ILE A 356 -20.01 -4.97 -10.57
N PHE A 357 -20.39 -5.84 -9.62
CA PHE A 357 -20.81 -5.45 -8.28
C PHE A 357 -20.09 -6.22 -7.17
N ALA A 358 -19.50 -5.49 -6.22
CA ALA A 358 -19.01 -6.01 -4.95
C ALA A 358 -19.71 -5.31 -3.77
N ALA A 359 -19.62 -5.89 -2.57
CA ALA A 359 -20.23 -5.34 -1.36
C ALA A 359 -19.28 -5.47 -0.16
N SER A 360 -19.22 -4.44 0.69
CA SER A 360 -18.36 -4.42 1.88
C SER A 360 -19.19 -4.32 3.15
N SER A 361 -18.87 -5.16 4.13
CA SER A 361 -19.56 -5.20 5.42
C SER A 361 -19.02 -4.12 6.38
N PRO A 362 -19.86 -3.54 7.28
CA PRO A 362 -19.44 -2.46 8.17
C PRO A 362 -18.22 -2.82 9.04
N SER A 363 -17.33 -1.87 9.28
CA SER A 363 -16.11 -2.11 10.09
C SER A 363 -16.38 -2.20 11.60
N LEU A 364 -17.50 -1.68 12.08
CA LEU A 364 -17.90 -1.71 13.50
C LEU A 364 -19.35 -2.16 13.65
N GLY A 365 -19.65 -2.80 14.79
CA GLY A 365 -21.01 -3.16 15.17
C GLY A 365 -21.03 -3.71 16.59
N SER A 366 -21.81 -3.06 17.46
CA SER A 366 -22.26 -3.70 18.70
C SER A 366 -23.18 -4.88 18.37
N ASP A 367 -23.25 -5.83 19.29
CA ASP A 367 -24.02 -7.08 19.21
C ASP A 367 -23.58 -8.01 18.06
N ALA A 368 -22.79 -9.03 18.41
CA ALA A 368 -22.38 -10.10 17.48
C ALA A 368 -23.58 -10.88 16.90
N GLU A 369 -24.73 -10.88 17.58
CA GLU A 369 -25.98 -11.46 17.08
C GLU A 369 -26.62 -10.66 15.92
N SER A 370 -26.26 -9.39 15.76
CA SER A 370 -27.00 -8.45 14.90
C SER A 370 -26.88 -8.73 13.40
N ARG A 371 -25.76 -9.31 12.92
CA ARG A 371 -25.42 -9.41 11.49
C ARG A 371 -25.71 -10.76 10.82
N ARG A 372 -26.27 -11.74 11.54
CA ARG A 372 -26.74 -13.02 10.97
C ARG A 372 -25.69 -13.75 10.12
N GLY A 373 -24.53 -14.01 10.73
CA GLY A 373 -23.45 -14.82 10.15
C GLY A 373 -22.47 -14.08 9.22
N LEU A 374 -22.75 -12.85 8.79
CA LEU A 374 -21.80 -12.10 7.96
C LEU A 374 -20.57 -11.62 8.76
N ALA A 375 -19.37 -11.91 8.24
CA ALA A 375 -18.10 -11.36 8.70
C ALA A 375 -18.05 -9.82 8.58
N LEU A 376 -17.25 -9.16 9.43
CA LEU A 376 -17.13 -7.70 9.56
C LEU A 376 -15.82 -7.20 8.90
N SER A 377 -15.77 -5.94 8.47
CA SER A 377 -14.60 -5.37 7.73
C SER A 377 -14.20 -6.19 6.50
N HIS A 378 -15.16 -6.85 5.85
CA HIS A 378 -14.91 -7.91 4.88
C HIS A 378 -15.64 -7.65 3.56
N ALA A 379 -15.01 -8.03 2.45
CA ALA A 379 -15.55 -7.87 1.11
C ALA A 379 -16.27 -9.14 0.62
N TYR A 380 -17.29 -8.95 -0.22
CA TYR A 380 -18.13 -10.00 -0.78
C TYR A 380 -18.43 -9.71 -2.26
N SER A 381 -18.56 -10.76 -3.05
CA SER A 381 -18.94 -10.69 -4.47
C SER A 381 -20.46 -10.63 -4.59
N ILE A 382 -21.03 -9.77 -5.45
CA ILE A 382 -22.42 -9.92 -5.90
C ILE A 382 -22.38 -10.60 -7.27
N LEU A 383 -22.66 -11.90 -7.30
CA LEU A 383 -22.50 -12.73 -8.48
C LEU A 383 -23.67 -12.59 -9.47
N LYS A 384 -24.90 -12.44 -8.95
CA LYS A 384 -26.14 -12.44 -9.74
C LYS A 384 -27.29 -11.77 -8.99
N SER A 385 -28.19 -11.10 -9.71
CA SER A 385 -29.45 -10.56 -9.19
C SER A 385 -30.64 -11.07 -10.02
N ILE A 386 -31.77 -11.35 -9.39
CA ILE A 386 -33.00 -11.81 -10.07
C ILE A 386 -34.27 -11.17 -9.49
N GLU A 387 -35.21 -10.82 -10.36
CA GLU A 387 -36.60 -10.51 -9.98
C GLU A 387 -37.52 -11.61 -10.54
N GLU A 388 -38.14 -12.37 -9.66
CA GLU A 388 -38.89 -13.59 -10.02
C GLU A 388 -40.18 -13.72 -9.22
N GLU A 389 -41.21 -14.32 -9.80
CA GLU A 389 -42.49 -14.57 -9.11
C GLU A 389 -42.44 -15.88 -8.30
N ASP A 390 -43.12 -15.89 -7.14
CA ASP A 390 -43.31 -17.07 -6.29
C ASP A 390 -44.52 -17.92 -6.72
N GLU A 391 -44.78 -19.00 -5.96
CA GLU A 391 -45.92 -19.91 -6.16
C GLU A 391 -47.31 -19.23 -6.04
N ASN A 392 -47.35 -17.98 -5.55
CA ASN A 392 -48.56 -17.16 -5.37
C ASN A 392 -48.64 -15.98 -6.38
N GLY A 393 -47.68 -15.85 -7.31
CA GLY A 393 -47.57 -14.69 -8.22
C GLY A 393 -47.04 -13.42 -7.56
N LYS A 394 -46.44 -13.51 -6.36
CA LYS A 394 -45.77 -12.38 -5.70
C LYS A 394 -44.34 -12.28 -6.21
N LYS A 395 -43.94 -11.10 -6.67
CA LYS A 395 -42.55 -10.80 -7.02
C LYS A 395 -41.62 -10.85 -5.80
N VAL A 396 -40.49 -11.50 -5.99
CA VAL A 396 -39.37 -11.66 -5.05
C VAL A 396 -38.10 -11.14 -5.72
N ARG A 397 -37.25 -10.44 -4.97
CA ARG A 397 -36.00 -9.84 -5.44
C ARG A 397 -34.84 -10.41 -4.64
N LEU A 398 -34.02 -11.24 -5.28
CA LEU A 398 -32.92 -11.96 -4.64
C LEU A 398 -31.59 -11.60 -5.28
N VAL A 399 -30.54 -11.57 -4.46
CA VAL A 399 -29.15 -11.45 -4.88
C VAL A 399 -28.36 -12.65 -4.38
N LEU A 400 -27.53 -13.21 -5.25
CA LEU A 400 -26.54 -14.24 -4.93
C LEU A 400 -25.23 -13.55 -4.57
N ILE A 401 -24.77 -13.80 -3.36
CA ILE A 401 -23.57 -13.19 -2.78
C ILE A 401 -22.57 -14.30 -2.48
N ARG A 402 -21.26 -14.05 -2.68
CA ARG A 402 -20.18 -14.95 -2.29
C ARG A 402 -19.21 -14.31 -1.29
N ASN A 403 -18.89 -15.06 -0.25
CA ASN A 403 -17.76 -14.84 0.65
C ASN A 403 -16.45 -15.36 0.02
N PRO A 404 -15.38 -14.54 -0.12
CA PRO A 404 -14.10 -14.98 -0.67
C PRO A 404 -13.38 -16.09 0.13
N TRP A 405 -13.78 -16.39 1.37
CA TRP A 405 -13.25 -17.57 2.09
C TRP A 405 -13.70 -18.91 1.48
N GLY A 406 -14.78 -18.92 0.68
CA GLY A 406 -15.31 -20.15 0.08
C GLY A 406 -15.94 -21.16 1.07
N ALA A 407 -16.16 -20.75 2.33
CA ALA A 407 -16.85 -21.50 3.39
C ALA A 407 -17.20 -20.56 4.57
N ARG A 408 -17.87 -21.08 5.60
CA ARG A 408 -17.91 -20.48 6.95
C ARG A 408 -16.60 -20.75 7.71
N ALA A 409 -16.14 -19.75 8.46
CA ALA A 409 -15.15 -19.95 9.52
C ALA A 409 -15.75 -20.79 10.66
N TRP A 410 -14.89 -21.42 11.47
CA TRP A 410 -15.25 -22.31 12.60
C TRP A 410 -16.29 -21.72 13.59
N THR A 411 -16.38 -20.40 13.70
CA THR A 411 -17.37 -19.68 14.53
C THR A 411 -18.78 -19.65 13.93
N GLY A 412 -19.01 -20.24 12.75
CA GLY A 412 -20.26 -20.15 11.99
C GLY A 412 -20.45 -18.82 11.25
N VAL A 413 -19.38 -18.02 11.14
CA VAL A 413 -19.36 -16.71 10.49
C VAL A 413 -18.70 -16.82 9.12
N GLY A 414 -19.22 -16.11 8.12
CA GLY A 414 -18.75 -16.09 6.74
C GLY A 414 -19.90 -16.08 5.75
N GLU A 415 -21.01 -16.74 6.09
CA GLU A 415 -22.22 -16.79 5.27
C GLU A 415 -23.45 -16.28 6.03
N TRP A 416 -24.45 -15.81 5.27
CA TRP A 416 -25.75 -15.40 5.80
C TRP A 416 -26.47 -16.57 6.49
N ASN A 417 -27.22 -16.27 7.57
CA ASN A 417 -28.11 -17.22 8.26
C ASN A 417 -29.56 -16.70 8.46
N GLY A 418 -29.99 -15.76 7.61
CA GLY A 418 -31.35 -15.22 7.59
C GLY A 418 -32.28 -15.89 6.55
N PRO A 419 -33.38 -15.22 6.17
CA PRO A 419 -34.22 -15.67 5.06
C PRO A 419 -33.39 -15.87 3.78
N TRP A 420 -33.62 -16.97 3.06
CA TRP A 420 -32.87 -17.42 1.87
C TRP A 420 -31.43 -17.93 2.09
N SER A 421 -30.94 -18.01 3.33
CA SER A 421 -29.69 -18.77 3.60
C SER A 421 -29.87 -20.26 3.37
N ASP A 422 -28.76 -20.99 3.42
CA ASP A 422 -28.72 -22.43 3.59
C ASP A 422 -29.56 -22.88 4.79
N GLY A 423 -30.31 -23.98 4.59
CA GLY A 423 -31.29 -24.51 5.54
C GLY A 423 -32.52 -23.62 5.79
N SER A 424 -32.64 -22.44 5.17
CA SER A 424 -33.71 -21.49 5.48
C SER A 424 -35.05 -21.89 4.84
N LYS A 425 -36.15 -21.57 5.54
CA LYS A 425 -37.51 -22.07 5.24
C LYS A 425 -38.13 -21.53 3.95
N GLU A 426 -37.58 -20.44 3.40
CA GLU A 426 -38.01 -19.83 2.14
C GLU A 426 -37.70 -20.73 0.93
N TRP A 427 -36.77 -21.68 1.08
CA TRP A 427 -36.47 -22.71 0.08
C TRP A 427 -37.57 -23.77 -0.02
N THR A 428 -38.63 -23.45 -0.77
CA THR A 428 -39.62 -24.44 -1.19
C THR A 428 -39.09 -25.28 -2.37
N PRO A 429 -39.65 -26.47 -2.65
CA PRO A 429 -39.27 -27.28 -3.81
C PRO A 429 -39.44 -26.56 -5.16
N TYR A 430 -40.30 -25.53 -5.23
CA TYR A 430 -40.39 -24.63 -6.38
C TYR A 430 -39.10 -23.82 -6.54
N TRP A 431 -38.65 -23.14 -5.49
CA TRP A 431 -37.46 -22.27 -5.54
C TRP A 431 -36.16 -23.05 -5.75
N MET A 432 -36.00 -24.20 -5.09
CA MET A 432 -34.87 -25.12 -5.32
C MET A 432 -34.74 -25.47 -6.81
N LYS A 433 -35.84 -25.91 -7.44
CA LYS A 433 -35.86 -26.27 -8.86
C LYS A 433 -35.75 -25.06 -9.80
N LYS A 434 -36.27 -23.89 -9.40
CA LYS A 434 -36.31 -22.69 -10.23
C LYS A 434 -34.94 -22.01 -10.33
N LEU A 435 -34.14 -22.06 -9.27
CA LEU A 435 -32.80 -21.46 -9.22
C LEU A 435 -31.66 -22.48 -9.36
N ASP A 436 -32.00 -23.77 -9.50
CA ASP A 436 -31.08 -24.92 -9.48
C ASP A 436 -30.12 -24.92 -8.28
N TYR A 437 -30.66 -24.49 -7.13
CA TYR A 437 -29.89 -24.22 -5.92
C TYR A 437 -29.65 -25.50 -5.10
N GLN A 438 -28.41 -25.67 -4.66
CA GLN A 438 -27.93 -26.77 -3.84
C GLN A 438 -27.44 -26.20 -2.51
N PHE A 439 -27.62 -26.94 -1.41
CA PHE A 439 -27.15 -26.52 -0.09
C PHE A 439 -25.66 -26.82 0.09
N GLY A 440 -24.91 -25.90 0.67
CA GLY A 440 -23.46 -25.99 0.84
C GLY A 440 -22.89 -25.17 2.00
N ASP A 441 -21.59 -25.33 2.18
CA ASP A 441 -20.72 -24.44 2.93
C ASP A 441 -19.58 -24.02 1.98
N ASP A 442 -20.00 -23.40 0.87
CA ASP A 442 -19.16 -23.08 -0.30
C ASP A 442 -18.90 -21.57 -0.47
N GLY A 443 -19.32 -20.77 0.52
CA GLY A 443 -19.25 -19.33 0.55
C GLY A 443 -20.41 -18.62 -0.15
N MET A 444 -21.32 -19.30 -0.85
CA MET A 444 -22.36 -18.71 -1.69
C MET A 444 -23.76 -18.79 -1.07
N PHE A 445 -24.41 -17.64 -0.90
CA PHE A 445 -25.73 -17.56 -0.30
C PHE A 445 -26.63 -16.56 -1.02
N TRP A 446 -27.94 -16.85 -1.05
CA TRP A 446 -28.93 -15.89 -1.48
C TRP A 446 -29.41 -15.03 -0.30
N MET A 447 -29.75 -13.78 -0.59
CA MET A 447 -30.52 -12.93 0.33
C MET A 447 -31.47 -12.00 -0.42
N SER A 448 -32.41 -11.38 0.30
CA SER A 448 -33.31 -10.40 -0.31
C SER A 448 -32.59 -9.08 -0.63
N TYR A 449 -33.08 -8.35 -1.63
CA TYR A 449 -32.59 -7.00 -1.93
C TYR A 449 -32.78 -6.02 -0.75
N ASP A 450 -33.76 -6.24 0.11
CA ASP A 450 -33.96 -5.44 1.32
C ASP A 450 -32.96 -5.78 2.43
N ASP A 451 -32.57 -7.06 2.57
CA ASP A 451 -31.49 -7.49 3.46
C ASP A 451 -30.15 -6.90 2.99
N LEU A 452 -29.78 -7.01 1.71
CA LEU A 452 -28.53 -6.46 1.14
C LEU A 452 -28.30 -5.02 1.59
N ARG A 453 -29.26 -4.14 1.31
CA ARG A 453 -29.20 -2.71 1.65
C ARG A 453 -29.26 -2.39 3.16
N SER A 454 -29.43 -3.40 4.02
CA SER A 454 -29.49 -3.26 5.49
C SER A 454 -28.32 -3.93 6.22
N ARG A 455 -27.49 -4.69 5.51
CA ARG A 455 -26.39 -5.50 6.06
C ARG A 455 -25.02 -5.09 5.53
N PHE A 456 -24.97 -4.55 4.33
CA PHE A 456 -23.80 -3.94 3.73
C PHE A 456 -23.95 -2.42 3.76
N ASP A 457 -22.89 -1.71 4.13
CA ASP A 457 -22.87 -0.23 4.12
C ASP A 457 -22.54 0.31 2.72
N ILE A 458 -21.78 -0.47 1.96
CA ILE A 458 -21.07 -0.07 0.75
C ILE A 458 -21.32 -1.13 -0.33
N LEU A 459 -21.66 -0.68 -1.53
CA LEU A 459 -21.65 -1.48 -2.76
C LEU A 459 -20.74 -0.77 -3.78
N ASP A 460 -19.73 -1.45 -4.32
CA ASP A 460 -18.94 -0.92 -5.43
C ASP A 460 -19.58 -1.35 -6.75
N ARG A 461 -19.98 -0.38 -7.59
CA ARG A 461 -20.43 -0.61 -8.97
C ARG A 461 -19.31 -0.22 -9.93
N THR A 462 -18.69 -1.20 -10.58
CA THR A 462 -17.68 -0.93 -11.62
C THR A 462 -18.32 -0.95 -13.00
N ARG A 463 -18.25 0.15 -13.75
CA ARG A 463 -18.63 0.19 -15.17
C ARG A 463 -17.53 -0.44 -16.02
N LEU A 464 -17.92 -1.30 -16.96
CA LEU A 464 -17.05 -1.87 -17.99
C LEU A 464 -17.11 -1.04 -19.29
N PHE A 465 -16.01 -1.05 -20.05
CA PHE A 465 -15.88 -0.33 -21.32
C PHE A 465 -15.58 -1.29 -22.48
N SER A 466 -16.50 -1.31 -23.44
CA SER A 466 -16.43 -2.02 -24.72
C SER A 466 -15.78 -1.18 -25.84
N GLU A 467 -15.49 -1.80 -26.99
CA GLU A 467 -14.84 -1.19 -28.18
C GLU A 467 -15.55 0.04 -28.77
N ASP A 468 -16.80 0.29 -28.40
CA ASP A 468 -17.59 1.46 -28.79
C ASP A 468 -17.40 2.67 -27.85
N TRP A 469 -16.48 2.59 -26.88
CA TRP A 469 -16.01 3.71 -26.06
C TRP A 469 -14.66 4.25 -26.53
N THR A 470 -14.52 5.57 -26.45
CA THR A 470 -13.28 6.30 -26.67
C THR A 470 -12.79 6.86 -25.34
N VAL A 471 -11.50 6.73 -25.05
CA VAL A 471 -10.87 7.25 -23.84
C VAL A 471 -9.83 8.31 -24.17
N VAL A 472 -9.83 9.40 -23.41
CA VAL A 472 -8.81 10.46 -23.45
C VAL A 472 -8.37 10.78 -22.02
N GLN A 473 -7.10 11.12 -21.83
CA GLN A 473 -6.56 11.46 -20.51
C GLN A 473 -5.47 12.53 -20.56
N GLN A 474 -5.36 13.31 -19.49
CA GLN A 474 -4.25 14.25 -19.31
C GLN A 474 -3.84 14.32 -17.83
N TRP A 475 -2.54 14.15 -17.58
CA TRP A 475 -1.94 14.16 -16.24
C TRP A 475 -1.16 15.45 -15.96
N THR A 476 -1.04 15.81 -14.68
CA THR A 476 -0.24 16.95 -14.21
C THR A 476 0.05 16.87 -12.70
N SER A 477 1.22 17.34 -12.28
CA SER A 477 1.44 17.74 -10.88
C SER A 477 0.74 19.07 -10.57
N LEU A 478 0.20 19.20 -9.35
CA LEU A 478 -0.46 20.40 -8.81
C LEU A 478 0.07 20.69 -7.39
N SER A 479 0.34 21.96 -7.08
CA SER A 479 0.63 22.41 -5.72
C SER A 479 -0.68 22.67 -4.98
N ILE A 480 -0.84 22.13 -3.77
CA ILE A 480 -2.07 22.21 -2.99
C ILE A 480 -1.87 23.16 -1.81
N GLY A 481 -2.72 24.17 -1.69
CA GLY A 481 -2.70 25.12 -0.57
C GLY A 481 -3.04 24.44 0.77
N TRP A 482 -2.69 25.09 1.88
CA TRP A 482 -3.13 24.63 3.21
C TRP A 482 -4.64 24.86 3.41
N VAL A 483 -5.17 25.96 2.86
CA VAL A 483 -6.61 26.18 2.74
C VAL A 483 -7.13 25.37 1.54
N THR A 484 -8.30 24.74 1.68
CA THR A 484 -8.89 23.87 0.65
C THR A 484 -10.02 24.59 -0.11
N GLY A 485 -10.03 24.49 -1.44
CA GLY A 485 -11.04 25.09 -2.34
C GLY A 485 -10.87 24.63 -3.79
N TYR A 486 -11.57 25.27 -4.74
CA TYR A 486 -11.46 24.93 -6.16
C TYR A 486 -10.23 25.59 -6.79
N LEU A 487 -9.44 24.83 -7.54
CA LEU A 487 -8.18 25.31 -8.13
C LEU A 487 -8.44 26.08 -9.42
N ASN A 488 -7.73 27.19 -9.61
CA ASN A 488 -7.70 27.92 -10.90
C ASN A 488 -7.14 27.10 -12.07
N THR A 489 -6.49 25.96 -11.79
CA THR A 489 -6.06 25.00 -12.82
C THR A 489 -7.23 24.08 -13.19
N LYS A 490 -7.72 24.19 -14.42
CA LYS A 490 -8.89 23.42 -14.89
C LYS A 490 -8.63 22.67 -16.19
N PHE A 491 -9.35 21.58 -16.40
CA PHE A 491 -9.32 20.83 -17.66
C PHE A 491 -10.54 21.23 -18.51
N LEU A 492 -10.30 21.64 -19.75
CA LEU A 492 -11.36 21.90 -20.72
C LEU A 492 -11.54 20.65 -21.59
N VAL A 493 -12.77 20.15 -21.66
CA VAL A 493 -13.16 18.93 -22.39
C VAL A 493 -14.10 19.32 -23.52
N GLU A 494 -13.80 18.88 -24.74
CA GLU A 494 -14.61 19.17 -25.93
C GLU A 494 -15.32 17.90 -26.41
N ILE A 495 -16.65 17.95 -26.44
CA ILE A 495 -17.57 16.89 -26.88
C ILE A 495 -18.24 17.36 -28.18
N LYS A 496 -18.09 16.60 -29.27
CA LYS A 496 -18.67 16.89 -30.59
C LYS A 496 -19.91 16.05 -30.87
N GLN A 497 -20.04 14.90 -30.21
CA GLN A 497 -21.22 14.04 -30.28
C GLN A 497 -21.75 13.77 -28.87
N GLY A 498 -23.01 14.15 -28.62
CA GLY A 498 -23.66 13.95 -27.33
C GLY A 498 -23.93 12.47 -26.99
N GLY A 499 -24.04 12.19 -25.70
CA GLY A 499 -24.34 10.87 -25.14
C GLY A 499 -23.63 10.59 -23.80
N PRO A 500 -23.66 9.33 -23.35
CA PRO A 500 -23.02 8.90 -22.11
C PRO A 500 -21.53 9.22 -22.08
N THR A 501 -21.11 9.91 -21.01
CA THR A 501 -19.74 10.37 -20.76
C THR A 501 -19.39 10.10 -19.29
N VAL A 502 -18.18 9.58 -19.04
CA VAL A 502 -17.68 9.25 -17.70
C VAL A 502 -16.41 10.04 -17.44
N PHE A 503 -16.46 10.92 -16.44
CA PHE A 503 -15.32 11.72 -15.98
C PHE A 503 -14.70 11.05 -14.76
N VAL A 504 -13.37 10.94 -14.73
CA VAL A 504 -12.63 10.37 -13.60
C VAL A 504 -11.41 11.23 -13.30
N LEU A 505 -11.34 11.79 -12.09
CA LEU A 505 -10.14 12.42 -11.58
C LEU A 505 -9.44 11.42 -10.66
N SER A 506 -8.30 10.92 -11.09
CA SER A 506 -7.45 9.98 -10.34
C SER A 506 -6.20 10.69 -9.81
N GLN A 507 -5.68 10.21 -8.68
CA GLN A 507 -4.26 10.39 -8.34
C GLN A 507 -3.48 9.13 -8.75
N LEU A 508 -2.16 9.13 -8.55
CA LEU A 508 -1.35 7.91 -8.71
C LEU A 508 -1.75 6.88 -7.65
N ASP A 509 -1.85 5.61 -8.02
CA ASP A 509 -2.04 4.54 -7.04
C ASP A 509 -0.75 4.30 -6.23
N ASP A 510 -0.81 4.54 -4.93
CA ASP A 510 0.34 4.51 -4.03
C ASP A 510 0.75 3.10 -3.60
N ARG A 511 -0.17 2.13 -3.73
CA ARG A 511 0.07 0.69 -3.52
C ARG A 511 1.28 0.17 -4.29
N TYR A 512 1.52 0.68 -5.51
CA TYR A 512 2.66 0.29 -6.36
C TYR A 512 4.03 0.74 -5.83
N PHE A 513 4.07 1.74 -4.94
CA PHE A 513 5.29 2.28 -4.35
C PHE A 513 5.17 2.40 -2.82
N LYS A 514 4.49 1.43 -2.20
CA LYS A 514 4.19 1.38 -0.76
C LYS A 514 5.47 1.55 0.08
N GLY A 515 5.43 2.51 1.01
CA GLY A 515 6.59 2.99 1.77
C GLY A 515 7.33 4.20 1.17
N LEU A 516 6.98 4.69 -0.03
CA LEU A 516 7.50 5.93 -0.62
C LEU A 516 6.42 7.00 -0.88
N GLU A 517 5.19 6.80 -0.42
CA GLU A 517 4.05 7.72 -0.62
C GLU A 517 4.33 9.10 -0.01
N GLY A 518 4.97 9.09 1.17
CA GLY A 518 5.35 10.27 1.93
C GLY A 518 4.30 10.71 2.95
N GLN A 519 4.48 11.94 3.47
CA GLN A 519 3.69 12.49 4.58
C GLN A 519 2.28 13.00 4.19
N TYR A 520 1.96 13.08 2.89
CA TYR A 520 0.74 13.73 2.41
C TYR A 520 -0.29 12.73 1.88
N THR A 521 -1.51 12.82 2.38
CA THR A 521 -2.70 12.18 1.79
C THR A 521 -3.58 13.23 1.12
N PHE A 522 -4.28 12.85 0.04
CA PHE A 522 -5.12 13.76 -0.74
C PHE A 522 -6.52 13.20 -0.94
N GLU A 523 -7.53 14.07 -0.83
CA GLU A 523 -8.93 13.78 -1.16
C GLU A 523 -9.33 14.54 -2.42
N LEU A 524 -9.97 13.84 -3.36
CA LEU A 524 -10.25 14.34 -4.70
C LEU A 524 -11.72 14.75 -4.87
N HIS A 525 -11.96 15.95 -5.37
CA HIS A 525 -13.29 16.44 -5.73
C HIS A 525 -13.20 17.21 -7.06
N PHE A 526 -14.32 17.35 -7.79
CA PHE A 526 -14.38 18.27 -8.92
C PHE A 526 -15.78 18.83 -9.16
N LEU A 527 -15.83 20.03 -9.73
CA LEU A 527 -17.01 20.52 -10.45
C LEU A 527 -16.91 20.15 -11.92
N LEU A 528 -18.03 19.78 -12.53
CA LEU A 528 -18.24 19.74 -13.97
C LEU A 528 -19.28 20.81 -14.33
N GLN A 529 -18.93 21.71 -15.24
CA GLN A 529 -19.79 22.81 -15.69
C GLN A 529 -19.61 23.08 -17.19
N GLU A 530 -20.48 23.88 -17.80
CA GLU A 530 -20.27 24.40 -19.16
C GLU A 530 -19.19 25.50 -19.18
N GLU A 531 -18.48 25.65 -20.29
CA GLU A 531 -17.44 26.68 -20.45
C GLU A 531 -18.02 28.09 -20.30
N GLY A 532 -17.64 28.78 -19.22
CA GLY A 532 -18.15 30.12 -18.90
C GLY A 532 -19.49 30.14 -18.15
N ALA A 533 -19.89 29.02 -17.52
CA ALA A 533 -21.07 28.96 -16.64
C ALA A 533 -21.02 30.04 -15.52
N PRO A 534 -22.18 30.60 -15.11
CA PRO A 534 -22.27 31.49 -13.95
C PRO A 534 -21.79 30.83 -12.65
N ALA A 535 -21.17 31.61 -11.75
CA ALA A 535 -20.72 31.11 -10.46
C ALA A 535 -21.88 30.50 -9.65
N GLY A 536 -21.69 29.28 -9.14
CA GLY A 536 -22.74 28.45 -8.52
C GLY A 536 -23.42 27.45 -9.47
N GLU A 537 -23.43 27.69 -10.78
CA GLU A 537 -24.11 26.84 -11.77
C GLU A 537 -23.18 25.73 -12.27
N HIS A 538 -23.55 24.48 -12.00
CA HIS A 538 -22.74 23.29 -12.30
C HIS A 538 -23.63 22.08 -12.60
N LEU A 539 -23.13 21.18 -13.46
CA LEU A 539 -23.80 19.94 -13.86
C LEU A 539 -23.56 18.84 -12.81
N VAL A 540 -22.33 18.75 -12.28
CA VAL A 540 -21.95 17.77 -11.25
C VAL A 540 -21.00 18.39 -10.25
N ARG A 541 -21.16 18.04 -8.96
CA ARG A 541 -20.19 18.27 -7.89
C ARG A 541 -19.74 16.93 -7.33
N ALA A 542 -18.76 16.32 -7.99
CA ALA A 542 -18.20 15.03 -7.60
C ALA A 542 -17.34 15.21 -6.34
N ARG A 543 -17.45 14.26 -5.40
CA ARG A 543 -16.70 14.31 -4.13
C ARG A 543 -16.18 12.92 -3.77
N SER A 544 -14.92 12.85 -3.35
CA SER A 544 -14.35 11.67 -2.68
C SER A 544 -15.21 11.26 -1.49
N ASN A 545 -15.13 9.98 -1.17
CA ASN A 545 -15.53 9.44 0.11
C ASN A 545 -14.39 9.64 1.13
N TRP A 546 -14.63 9.32 2.40
CA TRP A 546 -13.61 9.37 3.46
C TRP A 546 -12.61 8.17 3.42
N PHE A 547 -12.72 7.33 2.39
CA PHE A 547 -11.88 6.19 2.05
C PHE A 547 -11.91 5.97 0.54
N GLY A 548 -11.04 5.13 -0.01
CA GLY A 548 -10.99 4.86 -1.46
C GLY A 548 -10.60 6.10 -2.27
N THR A 549 -9.57 6.81 -1.83
CA THR A 549 -9.18 8.13 -2.36
C THR A 549 -8.45 8.08 -3.70
N ARG A 550 -8.17 6.89 -4.25
CA ARG A 550 -7.45 6.66 -5.52
C ARG A 550 -8.08 7.44 -6.68
N SER A 551 -9.42 7.49 -6.76
CA SER A 551 -10.15 8.21 -7.80
C SER A 551 -11.48 8.78 -7.30
N VAL A 552 -12.00 9.75 -8.05
CA VAL A 552 -13.40 10.21 -7.94
C VAL A 552 -14.01 10.28 -9.34
N SER A 553 -15.23 9.77 -9.50
CA SER A 553 -15.87 9.57 -10.80
C SER A 553 -17.26 10.23 -10.89
N ALA A 554 -17.70 10.50 -12.12
CA ALA A 554 -19.06 10.96 -12.44
C ALA A 554 -19.51 10.44 -13.81
N GLU A 555 -20.69 9.81 -13.86
CA GLU A 555 -21.38 9.42 -15.10
C GLU A 555 -22.48 10.44 -15.43
N VAL A 556 -22.46 11.00 -16.64
CA VAL A 556 -23.45 11.96 -17.15
C VAL A 556 -23.74 11.74 -18.63
N ASP A 557 -24.97 12.01 -19.06
CA ASP A 557 -25.28 12.25 -20.47
C ASP A 557 -25.03 13.73 -20.78
N LEU A 558 -24.23 14.02 -21.82
CA LEU A 558 -23.92 15.38 -22.26
C LEU A 558 -24.36 15.62 -23.71
N GLU A 559 -24.60 16.89 -24.06
CA GLU A 559 -24.80 17.33 -25.44
C GLU A 559 -23.45 17.73 -26.09
N PRO A 560 -23.39 17.99 -27.40
CA PRO A 560 -22.22 18.59 -28.03
C PRO A 560 -21.92 19.97 -27.42
N GLY A 561 -20.72 20.14 -26.88
CA GLY A 561 -20.36 21.32 -26.08
C GLY A 561 -18.92 21.32 -25.59
N ARG A 562 -18.59 22.35 -24.80
CA ARG A 562 -17.28 22.53 -24.16
C ARG A 562 -17.50 22.65 -22.67
N TYR A 563 -16.84 21.79 -21.91
CA TYR A 563 -17.11 21.57 -20.48
C TYR A 563 -15.84 21.73 -19.66
N GLU A 564 -15.95 22.38 -18.52
CA GLU A 564 -14.84 22.61 -17.60
C GLU A 564 -14.93 21.64 -16.42
N VAL A 565 -13.83 20.90 -16.20
CA VAL A 565 -13.61 20.13 -14.98
C VAL A 565 -12.64 20.91 -14.08
N ILE A 566 -13.14 21.34 -12.93
CA ILE A 566 -12.41 22.17 -11.96
C ILE A 566 -12.14 21.33 -10.70
N PRO A 567 -10.89 20.87 -10.46
CA PRO A 567 -10.55 20.12 -9.27
C PRO A 567 -10.66 20.96 -7.99
N LYS A 568 -11.13 20.34 -6.91
CA LYS A 568 -10.88 20.73 -5.52
C LYS A 568 -10.14 19.56 -4.89
N ILE A 569 -8.96 19.82 -4.33
CA ILE A 569 -8.15 18.78 -3.69
C ILE A 569 -7.90 19.23 -2.26
N ALA A 570 -8.32 18.43 -1.29
CA ALA A 570 -7.89 18.58 0.10
C ALA A 570 -6.58 17.81 0.28
N ALA A 571 -5.70 18.30 1.15
CA ALA A 571 -4.49 17.61 1.53
C ALA A 571 -4.34 17.60 3.05
N SER A 572 -3.95 16.46 3.61
CA SER A 572 -3.65 16.27 5.02
C SER A 572 -2.18 15.85 5.18
N ARG A 573 -1.51 16.30 6.24
CA ARG A 573 -0.13 15.89 6.55
C ARG A 573 -0.05 15.07 7.83
N ASP A 574 0.52 13.88 7.71
CA ASP A 574 0.93 13.04 8.82
C ASP A 574 2.43 13.22 9.10
N LEU A 575 2.76 13.78 10.27
CA LEU A 575 4.14 13.99 10.72
C LEU A 575 4.76 12.75 11.39
N THR A 576 4.01 11.66 11.57
CA THR A 576 4.55 10.38 12.06
C THR A 576 5.19 9.56 10.94
N LYS A 577 4.81 9.81 9.69
CA LYS A 577 5.47 9.25 8.50
C LYS A 577 6.82 9.93 8.24
N LEU A 578 7.79 9.14 7.78
CA LEU A 578 9.08 9.65 7.31
C LEU A 578 8.95 10.39 5.97
N GLU A 579 9.89 11.28 5.68
CA GLU A 579 9.99 11.91 4.36
C GLU A 579 10.64 10.96 3.34
N VAL A 580 10.21 11.03 2.08
CA VAL A 580 10.68 10.15 0.99
C VAL A 580 12.20 10.19 0.86
N GLN A 581 12.79 11.39 0.91
CA GLN A 581 14.24 11.59 0.85
C GLN A 581 15.02 10.91 1.99
N ASP A 582 14.41 10.65 3.15
CA ASP A 582 15.09 10.02 4.29
C ASP A 582 14.95 8.50 4.25
N ILE A 583 13.78 8.00 3.85
CA ILE A 583 13.57 6.58 3.54
C ILE A 583 14.55 6.12 2.45
N VAL A 584 14.74 6.92 1.39
CA VAL A 584 15.70 6.63 0.31
C VAL A 584 17.15 6.54 0.82
N LYS A 585 17.59 7.42 1.72
CA LYS A 585 18.95 7.38 2.30
C LYS A 585 19.13 6.11 3.15
N ASP A 586 18.17 5.85 4.04
CA ASP A 586 18.22 4.77 5.02
C ASP A 586 18.15 3.38 4.35
N PHE A 587 17.28 3.21 3.36
CA PHE A 587 17.10 1.95 2.65
C PHE A 587 18.10 1.71 1.52
N ALA A 588 18.81 2.74 1.04
CA ALA A 588 19.91 2.54 0.08
C ALA A 588 21.04 1.68 0.66
N GLU A 589 21.30 1.81 1.97
CA GLU A 589 22.28 1.01 2.69
C GLU A 589 21.67 -0.27 3.29
N LYS A 590 20.46 -0.20 3.88
CA LYS A 590 19.84 -1.35 4.56
C LYS A 590 19.26 -2.41 3.61
N ASN A 591 18.56 -2.00 2.55
CA ASN A 591 17.92 -2.92 1.61
C ASN A 591 17.82 -2.28 0.21
N GLY A 592 18.99 -2.05 -0.39
CA GLY A 592 19.08 -1.43 -1.72
C GLY A 592 18.44 -2.24 -2.84
N GLN A 593 18.09 -3.52 -2.63
CA GLN A 593 17.34 -4.33 -3.59
C GLN A 593 15.85 -3.94 -3.61
N LYS A 594 15.17 -3.93 -2.45
CA LYS A 594 13.78 -3.47 -2.35
C LYS A 594 13.64 -2.01 -2.81
N LEU A 595 14.59 -1.15 -2.43
CA LEU A 595 14.57 0.24 -2.85
C LEU A 595 14.69 0.40 -4.37
N ARG A 596 15.47 -0.44 -5.08
CA ARG A 596 15.50 -0.45 -6.55
C ARG A 596 14.16 -0.85 -7.15
N GLN A 597 13.51 -1.90 -6.63
CA GLN A 597 12.20 -2.36 -7.11
C GLN A 597 11.12 -1.27 -6.91
N ILE A 598 10.92 -0.83 -5.66
CA ILE A 598 9.84 0.08 -5.25
C ILE A 598 10.11 1.51 -5.73
N GLY A 599 11.38 1.96 -5.74
CA GLY A 599 11.77 3.25 -6.29
C GLY A 599 11.61 3.34 -7.82
N MET A 600 11.80 2.25 -8.55
CA MET A 600 11.53 2.22 -10.00
C MET A 600 10.03 2.38 -10.29
N ASN A 601 9.16 1.73 -9.51
CA ASN A 601 7.71 1.94 -9.59
C ASN A 601 7.33 3.40 -9.28
N TYR A 602 7.95 4.01 -8.25
CA TYR A 602 7.74 5.42 -7.92
C TYR A 602 8.09 6.34 -9.10
N ASP A 603 9.22 6.11 -9.76
CA ASP A 603 9.73 6.96 -10.83
C ASP A 603 8.88 6.85 -12.11
N ILE A 604 8.44 5.63 -12.45
CA ILE A 604 7.49 5.40 -13.56
C ILE A 604 6.15 6.11 -13.28
N ALA A 605 5.63 6.04 -12.05
CA ALA A 605 4.37 6.67 -11.68
C ALA A 605 4.47 8.20 -11.69
N ASN A 606 5.46 8.78 -10.99
CA ASN A 606 5.62 10.23 -10.87
C ASN A 606 6.00 10.91 -12.20
N ALA A 607 6.63 10.18 -13.15
CA ALA A 607 6.85 10.67 -14.50
C ALA A 607 5.55 11.10 -15.22
N LYS A 608 4.38 10.53 -14.88
CA LYS A 608 3.08 10.95 -15.46
C LYS A 608 2.72 12.41 -15.13
N GLY A 609 3.20 12.94 -14.01
CA GLY A 609 3.00 14.35 -13.64
C GLY A 609 3.88 15.34 -14.44
N ILE A 610 4.92 14.84 -15.12
CA ILE A 610 5.93 15.64 -15.83
C ILE A 610 5.45 15.89 -17.27
N VAL A 611 4.89 17.08 -17.50
CA VAL A 611 4.57 17.58 -18.85
C VAL A 611 5.79 18.28 -19.43
N GLU A 612 6.07 18.08 -20.73
CA GLU A 612 7.15 18.81 -21.40
C GLU A 612 6.98 20.33 -21.31
N LEU A 613 8.07 21.01 -20.94
CA LEU A 613 8.22 22.45 -21.11
C LEU A 613 8.39 22.75 -22.61
N THR A 614 7.80 23.84 -23.10
CA THR A 614 8.08 24.31 -24.47
C THR A 614 9.53 24.77 -24.58
N ASP A 615 10.09 24.86 -25.78
CA ASP A 615 11.48 25.29 -25.94
C ASP A 615 11.69 26.76 -25.51
N GLU A 616 10.63 27.58 -25.57
CA GLU A 616 10.60 28.93 -24.99
C GLU A 616 10.65 28.89 -23.45
N GLU A 617 9.93 27.97 -22.80
CA GLU A 617 9.98 27.76 -21.35
C GLU A 617 11.29 27.12 -20.88
N LYS A 618 11.89 26.20 -21.66
CA LYS A 618 13.24 25.66 -21.43
C LYS A 618 14.25 26.80 -21.47
N ALA A 619 14.27 27.60 -22.54
CA ALA A 619 15.16 28.76 -22.67
C ALA A 619 14.93 29.80 -21.56
N ALA A 620 13.67 30.03 -21.14
CA ALA A 620 13.36 30.92 -20.02
C ALA A 620 13.82 30.36 -18.66
N LYS A 621 13.77 29.03 -18.46
CA LYS A 621 14.24 28.34 -17.25
C LYS A 621 15.77 28.30 -17.19
N GLU A 622 16.44 27.99 -18.30
CA GLU A 622 17.90 28.10 -18.44
C GLU A 622 18.38 29.53 -18.20
N LYS A 623 17.70 30.52 -18.80
CA LYS A 623 17.99 31.93 -18.55
C LYS A 623 17.81 32.29 -17.09
N LYS A 624 16.69 31.92 -16.43
CA LYS A 624 16.50 32.16 -14.99
C LYS A 624 17.57 31.46 -14.14
N ALA A 625 17.98 30.26 -14.48
CA ALA A 625 19.04 29.54 -13.77
C ALA A 625 20.39 30.25 -13.91
N LYS A 626 20.71 30.75 -15.11
CA LYS A 626 21.90 31.57 -15.36
C LYS A 626 21.84 32.91 -14.62
N ASP A 627 20.73 33.65 -14.75
CA ASP A 627 20.52 34.93 -14.07
C ASP A 627 20.64 34.77 -12.54
N LYS A 628 20.19 33.64 -11.97
CA LYS A 628 20.38 33.27 -10.54
C LYS A 628 21.84 32.97 -10.20
N ALA A 629 22.54 32.16 -11.01
CA ALA A 629 23.94 31.83 -10.80
C ALA A 629 24.86 33.06 -10.91
N ASP A 630 24.60 33.93 -11.89
CA ASP A 630 25.32 35.21 -12.04
C ASP A 630 25.05 36.15 -10.85
N LYS A 631 23.83 36.15 -10.28
CA LYS A 631 23.52 36.89 -9.03
C LYS A 631 24.22 36.31 -7.79
N GLU A 632 24.14 35.00 -7.56
CA GLU A 632 24.79 34.34 -6.43
C GLU A 632 26.32 34.50 -6.47
N LYS A 633 26.90 34.51 -7.67
CA LYS A 633 28.29 34.84 -7.88
C LYS A 633 28.58 36.30 -7.52
N ALA A 634 27.77 37.25 -7.98
CA ALA A 634 27.96 38.67 -7.66
C ALA A 634 27.83 38.97 -6.15
N GLU A 635 26.97 38.25 -5.43
CA GLU A 635 26.87 38.35 -3.97
C GLU A 635 28.12 37.80 -3.27
N LYS A 636 28.66 36.64 -3.70
CA LYS A 636 29.93 36.08 -3.18
C LYS A 636 31.16 36.94 -3.52
N ASP A 637 31.23 37.46 -4.74
CA ASP A 637 32.30 38.37 -5.18
C ASP A 637 32.28 39.67 -4.35
N LYS A 638 31.08 40.13 -3.95
CA LYS A 638 30.93 41.27 -3.03
C LYS A 638 31.34 40.93 -1.59
N GLU A 639 30.88 39.81 -1.02
CA GLU A 639 31.32 39.39 0.32
C GLU A 639 32.84 39.23 0.42
N ALA A 640 33.48 38.73 -0.66
CA ALA A 640 34.93 38.65 -0.75
C ALA A 640 35.60 40.03 -0.77
N ALA A 641 35.02 41.02 -1.46
CA ALA A 641 35.51 42.40 -1.47
C ALA A 641 35.35 43.09 -0.11
N ASP A 642 34.14 43.05 0.48
CA ASP A 642 33.83 43.63 1.80
C ASP A 642 34.77 43.04 2.89
N LYS A 643 35.06 41.72 2.81
CA LYS A 643 36.01 41.03 3.69
C LYS A 643 37.47 41.42 3.46
N ALA A 644 37.88 41.68 2.21
CA ALA A 644 39.22 42.16 1.89
C ALA A 644 39.46 43.59 2.39
N GLU A 645 38.49 44.49 2.21
CA GLU A 645 38.56 45.87 2.73
C GLU A 645 38.61 45.88 4.27
N PHE A 646 37.89 44.99 4.94
CA PHE A 646 37.95 44.83 6.40
C PHE A 646 39.34 44.36 6.90
N GLU A 647 40.02 43.46 6.18
CA GLU A 647 41.39 43.05 6.50
C GLU A 647 42.43 44.16 6.20
N GLU A 648 42.23 44.96 5.17
CA GLU A 648 43.08 46.14 4.92
C GLU A 648 42.86 47.23 5.98
N TRP A 649 41.62 47.45 6.42
CA TRP A 649 41.29 48.31 7.55
C TRP A 649 41.96 47.84 8.85
N LYS A 650 41.95 46.53 9.16
CA LYS A 650 42.69 45.97 10.30
C LYS A 650 44.18 46.28 10.22
N LYS A 651 44.82 46.07 9.06
CA LYS A 651 46.25 46.39 8.85
C LYS A 651 46.52 47.89 9.02
N SER A 652 45.68 48.76 8.46
CA SER A 652 45.75 50.22 8.61
C SER A 652 45.61 50.67 10.07
N LYS A 653 44.71 50.03 10.83
CA LYS A 653 44.53 50.26 12.26
C LYS A 653 45.75 49.83 13.07
N ALA A 654 46.24 48.61 12.85
CA ALA A 654 47.44 48.08 13.52
C ALA A 654 48.69 48.93 13.23
N GLU A 655 48.85 49.45 12.00
CA GLU A 655 49.90 50.41 11.65
C GLU A 655 49.79 51.72 12.46
N LYS A 656 48.58 52.28 12.59
CA LYS A 656 48.33 53.52 13.35
C LYS A 656 48.60 53.33 14.83
N GLU A 657 48.18 52.19 15.41
CA GLU A 657 48.43 51.82 16.79
C GLU A 657 49.93 51.57 17.05
N ALA A 658 50.64 50.91 16.13
CA ALA A 658 52.10 50.73 16.21
C ALA A 658 52.87 52.06 16.08
N LYS A 659 52.40 53.00 15.25
CA LYS A 659 52.94 54.36 15.13
C LYS A 659 52.68 55.17 16.40
N ALA A 660 51.50 55.06 17.01
CA ALA A 660 51.18 55.66 18.30
C ALA A 660 52.03 55.08 19.45
N ALA A 661 52.22 53.76 19.51
CA ALA A 661 53.08 53.11 20.50
C ALA A 661 54.55 53.53 20.38
N LYS A 662 55.06 53.73 19.14
CA LYS A 662 56.40 54.30 18.89
C LYS A 662 56.51 55.76 19.30
N ALA A 663 55.42 56.54 19.20
CA ALA A 663 55.38 57.91 19.72
C ALA A 663 55.38 57.94 21.26
N ALA A 664 54.58 57.07 21.91
CA ALA A 664 54.52 56.94 23.36
C ALA A 664 55.88 56.57 23.97
N LYS A 665 56.59 55.57 23.40
CA LYS A 665 57.94 55.21 23.88
C LYS A 665 58.97 56.34 23.76
N LYS A 666 58.83 57.26 22.80
CA LYS A 666 59.64 58.49 22.71
C LYS A 666 59.29 59.56 23.75
N GLY A 667 58.14 59.46 24.44
CA GLY A 667 57.82 60.25 25.62
C GLY A 667 58.45 59.67 26.88
N ASP A 668 58.30 58.36 27.11
CA ASP A 668 58.70 57.68 28.36
C ASP A 668 60.21 57.71 28.65
N GLU A 669 61.06 57.59 27.62
CA GLU A 669 62.52 57.73 27.78
C GLU A 669 62.95 59.12 28.31
N LYS A 670 62.06 60.12 28.26
CA LYS A 670 62.30 61.47 28.79
C LYS A 670 61.80 61.67 30.22
N ALA A 671 61.02 60.72 30.76
CA ALA A 671 60.50 60.75 32.14
C ALA A 671 61.42 60.02 33.13
N LYS A 672 62.01 58.88 32.74
CA LYS A 672 62.87 58.05 33.60
C LYS A 672 64.31 58.59 33.79
N LYS A 673 64.44 59.83 34.28
CA LYS A 673 65.73 60.38 34.77
C LYS A 673 65.62 61.34 35.98
N VAL A 674 64.51 61.28 36.72
CA VAL A 674 64.30 62.02 37.98
C VAL A 674 63.72 61.06 39.02
N SER A 675 63.88 61.38 40.32
CA SER A 675 63.39 60.63 41.50
C SER A 675 63.80 59.15 41.59
N LEU A 676 65.08 58.93 41.89
CA LEU A 676 65.47 57.98 42.94
C LEU A 676 65.83 58.81 44.19
N LYS A 677 65.60 58.24 45.39
CA LYS A 677 65.41 58.87 46.73
C LYS A 677 63.93 59.14 47.04
N GLU A 678 63.40 58.75 48.19
CA GLU A 678 63.96 58.02 49.36
C GLU A 678 62.86 57.18 50.01
N GLU A 679 63.14 55.92 50.38
CA GLU A 679 62.28 55.11 51.25
C GLU A 679 63.13 54.40 52.31
N ALA A 680 62.66 54.43 53.56
CA ALA A 680 63.11 53.57 54.65
C ALA A 680 62.04 53.53 55.75
N GLU A 681 61.35 52.38 55.87
CA GLU A 681 60.68 51.75 57.03
C GLU A 681 59.99 52.66 58.11
N SER A 682 58.80 52.34 58.64
CA SER A 682 58.42 51.02 59.17
C SER A 682 56.94 50.87 59.61
N LYS A 683 56.39 49.66 59.44
CA LYS A 683 55.48 48.88 60.33
C LYS A 683 54.19 49.50 60.94
N LYS A 684 53.05 48.88 60.55
CA LYS A 684 51.97 48.24 61.38
C LYS A 684 51.50 48.85 62.72
N PRO A 685 50.23 48.65 63.18
CA PRO A 685 49.10 47.88 62.60
C PRO A 685 47.76 48.69 62.63
N GLU A 686 46.49 48.25 62.82
CA GLU A 686 45.82 46.96 63.14
C GLU A 686 44.34 46.91 62.61
N ALA A 687 43.36 46.42 63.40
CA ALA A 687 41.98 46.02 63.09
C ALA A 687 40.89 47.02 63.62
N GLN A 688 39.56 46.88 63.50
CA GLN A 688 38.61 45.74 63.29
C GLN A 688 37.47 46.15 62.31
N GLU A 689 36.96 45.31 61.39
CA GLU A 689 35.97 44.19 61.50
C GLU A 689 34.54 44.65 61.91
N VAL A 690 33.42 44.06 61.43
CA VAL A 690 32.98 42.65 61.60
C VAL A 690 31.88 42.25 60.57
N VAL A 691 32.09 41.12 59.83
CA VAL A 691 31.13 40.03 59.42
C VAL A 691 29.85 40.37 58.61
N GLU A 692 29.29 39.54 57.68
CA GLU A 692 29.67 38.41 56.78
C GLU A 692 28.44 38.14 55.86
N LYS A 693 28.62 37.59 54.64
CA LYS A 693 28.14 36.23 54.28
C LYS A 693 28.26 35.85 52.78
N ASP A 694 28.21 34.54 52.57
CA ASP A 694 28.42 33.72 51.37
C ASP A 694 27.24 33.84 50.35
N ASP A 695 27.23 33.24 49.15
CA ASP A 695 27.94 32.01 48.73
C ASP A 695 28.15 31.85 47.19
N HIS A 696 29.12 31.01 46.84
CA HIS A 696 29.44 30.31 45.57
C HIS A 696 29.03 30.89 44.18
N LYS A 697 30.06 31.15 43.35
CA LYS A 697 30.31 30.32 42.14
C LYS A 697 31.72 30.51 41.53
N GLY A 698 32.39 29.41 41.21
CA GLY A 698 33.47 29.34 40.19
C GLY A 698 32.93 28.88 38.83
N ASP A 699 33.78 28.61 37.82
CA ASP A 699 35.23 28.81 37.77
C ASP A 699 35.75 28.86 36.31
N GLU A 700 37.01 29.27 36.14
CA GLU A 700 37.92 29.01 34.97
C GLU A 700 37.45 29.44 33.55
N GLU A 701 38.31 29.60 32.52
CA GLU A 701 39.78 29.45 32.41
C GLU A 701 40.38 30.53 31.47
N LYS A 702 41.72 30.59 31.36
CA LYS A 702 42.48 31.48 30.44
C LYS A 702 43.85 30.84 30.07
N PRO A 703 44.67 31.39 29.14
CA PRO A 703 45.16 30.68 27.96
C PRO A 703 46.66 30.32 28.03
N GLU A 704 47.26 29.85 26.93
CA GLU A 704 48.42 30.50 26.24
C GLU A 704 48.90 29.63 25.04
N LYS A 705 50.20 29.62 24.72
CA LYS A 705 50.76 29.34 23.38
C LYS A 705 51.98 28.39 23.41
N ALA A 706 52.03 27.53 22.39
CA ALA A 706 53.17 27.17 21.54
C ALA A 706 54.47 26.55 22.12
N GLU A 707 54.91 25.49 21.42
CA GLU A 707 56.30 25.06 21.13
C GLU A 707 57.27 24.72 22.30
N SER A 708 57.63 23.43 22.37
CA SER A 708 59.04 23.01 22.13
C SER A 708 59.18 21.50 21.87
N SER A 709 60.36 21.12 21.36
CA SER A 709 60.84 19.80 20.91
C SER A 709 61.13 18.80 22.07
N SER A 710 61.63 17.56 21.88
CA SER A 710 62.41 16.95 20.78
C SER A 710 62.36 15.39 20.75
N ASP A 711 63.05 14.81 19.75
CA ASP A 711 63.59 13.44 19.66
C ASP A 711 62.57 12.28 19.40
N GLU A 712 62.89 11.21 18.65
CA GLU A 712 64.13 10.76 17.98
C GLU A 712 63.79 9.88 16.73
N ASP A 713 64.65 9.85 15.70
CA ASP A 713 64.93 8.79 14.68
C ASP A 713 63.83 7.85 14.08
N SER A 714 63.90 7.36 12.82
CA SER A 714 64.83 7.60 11.70
C SER A 714 64.27 7.12 10.32
N GLU A 715 64.96 7.59 9.27
CA GLU A 715 65.06 7.27 7.84
C GLU A 715 64.26 6.13 7.12
N THR A 716 63.74 6.55 5.95
CA THR A 716 63.43 5.86 4.67
C THR A 716 64.68 5.27 3.94
N PRO A 717 64.65 4.67 2.71
CA PRO A 717 63.58 4.15 1.80
C PRO A 717 63.91 2.75 1.18
N GLU A 718 63.25 2.39 0.05
CA GLU A 718 63.77 1.52 -1.07
C GLU A 718 64.06 0.01 -0.79
N SER A 719 64.18 -0.91 -1.77
CA SER A 719 63.49 -1.11 -3.08
C SER A 719 63.75 -2.55 -3.61
N ASP A 720 62.97 -2.95 -4.64
CA ASP A 720 63.28 -3.91 -5.72
C ASP A 720 63.47 -5.45 -5.52
N ASP A 721 62.90 -6.16 -6.52
CA ASP A 721 63.38 -7.36 -7.27
C ASP A 721 63.28 -8.85 -6.81
N ASP A 722 63.14 -9.66 -7.87
CA ASP A 722 63.37 -11.10 -8.14
C ASP A 722 62.61 -12.26 -7.43
N ALA A 723 61.53 -12.71 -8.11
CA ALA A 723 61.47 -13.93 -8.96
C ALA A 723 61.83 -15.36 -8.47
N SER A 724 61.41 -16.34 -9.29
CA SER A 724 61.66 -17.81 -9.26
C SER A 724 60.98 -18.59 -8.12
N GLU A 725 59.95 -19.39 -8.40
CA GLU A 725 59.96 -20.77 -8.96
C GLU A 725 60.24 -21.87 -7.92
N GLU A 726 59.26 -22.77 -7.73
CA GLU A 726 59.57 -24.20 -7.72
C GLU A 726 58.37 -25.01 -8.27
N SER A 727 58.64 -25.97 -9.17
CA SER A 727 57.63 -26.91 -9.68
C SER A 727 58.28 -28.19 -10.23
N SER A 728 57.75 -29.36 -9.86
CA SER A 728 57.94 -30.67 -10.54
C SER A 728 57.03 -31.71 -9.84
N GLN A 729 56.14 -32.44 -10.55
CA GLN A 729 56.34 -33.73 -11.27
C GLN A 729 56.50 -34.93 -10.29
N GLU A 730 56.12 -36.19 -10.58
CA GLU A 730 55.88 -36.95 -11.84
C GLU A 730 54.44 -37.61 -11.82
N ALA A 731 53.76 -38.04 -12.90
CA ALA A 731 54.00 -39.11 -13.92
C ALA A 731 54.20 -40.52 -13.30
N GLU A 732 53.75 -41.68 -13.84
CA GLU A 732 53.12 -42.17 -15.10
C GLU A 732 52.19 -43.40 -14.76
N ALA A 733 51.38 -44.05 -15.60
CA ALA A 733 50.62 -43.76 -16.84
C ALA A 733 49.88 -45.05 -17.33
N SER A 734 49.33 -45.06 -18.58
CA SER A 734 48.85 -46.23 -19.37
C SER A 734 47.54 -46.95 -18.94
N ALA A 735 46.69 -47.55 -19.80
CA ALA A 735 46.18 -47.32 -21.18
C ALA A 735 45.34 -48.56 -21.65
N LYS A 736 44.63 -48.46 -22.80
CA LYS A 736 43.89 -49.52 -23.57
C LYS A 736 42.48 -49.88 -23.03
N SER A 737 41.38 -49.54 -23.74
CA SER A 737 40.71 -50.20 -24.90
C SER A 737 39.93 -51.48 -24.53
N GLU A 738 38.70 -51.77 -24.99
CA GLU A 738 38.05 -51.66 -26.32
C GLU A 738 36.56 -51.23 -26.17
N LYS A 739 35.85 -50.51 -27.07
CA LYS A 739 35.63 -50.54 -28.54
C LYS A 739 34.57 -51.56 -29.03
N LYS A 740 33.27 -51.18 -29.05
CA LYS A 740 32.31 -51.35 -30.19
C LYS A 740 30.85 -50.88 -29.94
N THR A 741 30.31 -50.18 -30.94
CA THR A 741 28.90 -49.92 -31.28
C THR A 741 28.38 -50.97 -32.30
N PRO A 742 27.15 -50.89 -32.87
CA PRO A 742 25.81 -50.50 -32.35
C PRO A 742 24.68 -51.51 -32.73
N ALA A 743 23.42 -51.32 -32.26
CA ALA A 743 22.22 -51.82 -32.97
C ALA A 743 20.88 -51.14 -32.57
N LYS A 744 20.08 -50.78 -33.59
CA LYS A 744 18.63 -50.47 -33.61
C LYS A 744 18.15 -51.03 -34.98
N PRO A 745 17.01 -51.75 -35.13
CA PRO A 745 15.71 -51.07 -35.39
C PRO A 745 14.40 -51.88 -35.11
N ALA A 746 13.26 -51.27 -35.52
CA ALA A 746 11.89 -51.78 -35.65
C ALA A 746 11.12 -52.08 -34.33
N ALA A 747 9.85 -51.69 -34.10
CA ALA A 747 8.70 -51.15 -34.86
C ALA A 747 7.62 -52.15 -35.35
N ALA A 748 6.51 -52.20 -34.61
CA ALA A 748 5.12 -52.55 -34.95
C ALA A 748 4.26 -52.06 -33.75
N GLU A 749 3.21 -51.23 -33.89
CA GLU A 749 1.88 -51.51 -34.45
C GLU A 749 1.12 -52.70 -33.82
N ALA A 750 0.17 -52.40 -32.93
CA ALA A 750 -1.26 -52.79 -33.05
C ALA A 750 -2.06 -52.49 -31.75
N SER A 751 -3.28 -51.96 -31.87
CA SER A 751 -4.28 -51.97 -30.77
C SER A 751 -5.00 -53.32 -30.71
N PRO A 752 -5.70 -53.65 -29.59
CA PRO A 752 -7.17 -53.49 -29.65
C PRO A 752 -7.88 -53.10 -28.34
N LYS A 753 -9.05 -52.48 -28.50
CA LYS A 753 -10.21 -52.43 -27.59
C LYS A 753 -11.40 -53.13 -28.32
N PRO A 754 -12.59 -53.34 -27.71
CA PRO A 754 -12.86 -53.95 -26.39
C PRO A 754 -14.03 -54.98 -26.43
N ALA A 755 -14.12 -55.89 -25.46
CA ALA A 755 -15.34 -56.67 -25.12
C ALA A 755 -15.18 -57.43 -23.79
N ALA A 756 -16.21 -57.89 -23.05
CA ALA A 756 -17.57 -57.39 -22.80
C ALA A 756 -18.26 -58.25 -21.70
N SER A 757 -18.81 -57.60 -20.67
CA SER A 757 -20.01 -57.99 -19.88
C SER A 757 -20.15 -59.38 -19.20
N LYS A 758 -20.15 -59.36 -17.85
CA LYS A 758 -21.04 -60.09 -16.89
C LYS A 758 -20.61 -59.67 -15.46
N VAL A 759 -21.42 -59.13 -14.53
CA VAL A 759 -22.84 -59.30 -14.12
C VAL A 759 -23.11 -60.54 -13.28
N SER A 760 -23.10 -60.38 -11.94
CA SER A 760 -23.94 -61.13 -10.98
C SER A 760 -23.98 -60.48 -9.58
N GLU A 761 -25.19 -60.07 -9.16
CA GLU A 761 -25.74 -60.10 -7.78
C GLU A 761 -25.00 -59.49 -6.58
N GLN A 762 -25.43 -58.26 -6.24
CA GLN A 762 -26.03 -57.88 -4.94
C GLN A 762 -25.71 -58.70 -3.67
N GLN A 763 -25.18 -58.02 -2.65
CA GLN A 763 -25.68 -58.15 -1.26
C GLN A 763 -25.86 -56.77 -0.63
N THR A 764 -27.01 -56.57 0.04
CA THR A 764 -27.38 -55.29 0.67
C THR A 764 -27.05 -55.28 2.16
N ILE A 765 -26.35 -54.25 2.63
CA ILE A 765 -26.22 -53.93 4.06
C ILE A 765 -26.76 -52.50 4.28
N LYS A 766 -27.49 -52.30 5.38
CA LYS A 766 -28.25 -51.06 5.65
C LYS A 766 -27.39 -50.00 6.35
N PRO A 767 -27.69 -48.70 6.18
CA PRO A 767 -27.15 -47.66 7.07
C PRO A 767 -27.69 -47.83 8.51
N PRO A 768 -26.95 -47.39 9.53
CA PRO A 768 -27.39 -47.46 10.92
C PRO A 768 -28.57 -46.52 11.21
N SER A 769 -29.54 -47.01 11.98
CA SER A 769 -30.75 -46.26 12.33
C SER A 769 -30.56 -45.34 13.53
N ALA A 770 -31.10 -44.12 13.46
CA ALA A 770 -31.25 -43.25 14.62
C ALA A 770 -32.08 -43.90 15.75
N LEU A 771 -31.77 -43.55 16.99
CA LEU A 771 -32.54 -43.92 18.19
C LEU A 771 -32.85 -42.67 19.05
N PRO A 772 -33.89 -42.69 19.90
CA PRO A 772 -34.82 -41.57 19.95
C PRO A 772 -34.60 -40.56 21.08
N PHE A 773 -35.18 -39.38 20.87
CA PHE A 773 -35.51 -38.40 21.91
C PHE A 773 -36.16 -39.05 23.14
N ARG A 774 -35.73 -38.65 24.34
CA ARG A 774 -36.34 -39.04 25.63
C ARG A 774 -36.46 -37.79 26.51
N GLY A 775 -37.68 -37.31 26.73
CA GLY A 775 -37.94 -36.00 27.35
C GLY A 775 -38.44 -36.04 28.80
N GLY A 776 -38.50 -34.85 29.41
CA GLY A 776 -39.03 -34.54 30.74
C GLY A 776 -37.96 -34.08 31.74
N PRO A 777 -38.31 -33.35 32.82
CA PRO A 777 -39.63 -32.86 33.25
C PRO A 777 -39.79 -31.32 33.01
N PRO A 778 -40.92 -30.66 33.38
CA PRO A 778 -41.19 -29.27 32.98
C PRO A 778 -40.56 -28.20 33.90
N ALA A 779 -40.47 -26.97 33.37
CA ALA A 779 -40.03 -25.80 34.13
C ALA A 779 -41.09 -25.33 35.15
N HIS A 780 -40.65 -24.98 36.35
CA HIS A 780 -41.46 -24.32 37.38
C HIS A 780 -40.90 -22.91 37.67
N SER A 781 -41.72 -21.88 37.44
CA SER A 781 -41.39 -20.50 37.80
C SER A 781 -41.80 -20.20 39.26
N PRO A 782 -40.93 -19.55 40.06
CA PRO A 782 -41.37 -18.72 41.18
C PRO A 782 -41.68 -17.28 40.72
N PRO A 783 -42.54 -16.52 41.44
CA PRO A 783 -42.97 -15.18 41.02
C PRO A 783 -42.00 -14.06 41.43
N GLY A 784 -42.13 -12.91 40.78
CA GLY A 784 -41.19 -11.79 40.92
C GLY A 784 -41.40 -10.87 42.12
N SER A 785 -40.47 -9.93 42.25
CA SER A 785 -40.54 -8.76 43.15
C SER A 785 -40.58 -7.48 42.31
N VAL A 786 -41.60 -6.65 42.52
CA VAL A 786 -41.68 -5.29 41.94
C VAL A 786 -40.91 -4.32 42.84
N TYR A 787 -40.15 -3.40 42.24
CA TYR A 787 -39.71 -2.16 42.88
C TYR A 787 -39.65 -1.03 41.83
N ASP A 788 -40.13 0.16 42.21
CA ASP A 788 -40.50 1.22 41.26
C ASP A 788 -39.49 2.38 41.13
N GLY A 789 -39.17 2.73 39.88
CA GLY A 789 -38.75 4.07 39.42
C GLY A 789 -37.39 4.62 39.88
N PRO A 790 -37.06 5.88 39.53
CA PRO A 790 -37.70 6.80 38.57
C PRO A 790 -36.81 7.05 37.30
N PRO A 791 -37.24 7.84 36.29
CA PRO A 791 -36.51 7.95 35.01
C PRO A 791 -35.33 8.95 35.03
N MET A 792 -34.44 8.83 34.03
CA MET A 792 -33.33 9.77 33.79
C MET A 792 -33.82 11.19 33.45
N SER A 793 -33.10 12.19 33.96
CA SER A 793 -33.28 13.60 33.61
C SER A 793 -31.94 14.29 33.27
N GLU A 794 -32.01 15.10 32.23
CA GLU A 794 -31.11 16.13 31.70
C GLU A 794 -29.88 16.63 32.50
N PHE A 795 -28.81 16.93 31.74
CA PHE A 795 -27.82 18.02 31.90
C PHE A 795 -27.25 18.37 33.29
N GLY A 796 -25.90 18.40 33.41
CA GLY A 796 -25.28 19.16 34.51
C GLY A 796 -23.77 18.98 34.73
N SER A 797 -22.99 19.85 34.12
CA SER A 797 -21.58 20.18 34.40
C SER A 797 -21.05 20.15 35.85
N TYR A 798 -19.71 20.02 35.96
CA TYR A 798 -18.79 20.80 36.83
C TYR A 798 -18.17 20.12 38.09
N ALA A 799 -16.87 19.77 37.94
CA ALA A 799 -15.71 19.90 38.87
C ALA A 799 -15.77 19.52 40.37
N GLY A 800 -14.62 19.01 40.86
CA GLY A 800 -14.29 18.84 42.29
C GLY A 800 -14.20 17.37 42.71
N ALA A 801 -13.10 16.72 43.11
CA ALA A 801 -11.70 17.04 43.49
C ALA A 801 -11.39 16.50 44.91
N TYR A 802 -10.78 15.32 44.96
CA TYR A 802 -9.83 14.89 46.00
C TYR A 802 -8.69 14.19 45.23
N ALA A 803 -7.46 14.69 45.15
CA ALA A 803 -6.54 15.15 46.21
C ALA A 803 -5.92 13.96 46.96
N ASP A 804 -4.79 13.48 46.41
CA ASP A 804 -3.75 12.76 47.15
C ASP A 804 -2.42 13.51 46.95
N ALA A 805 -1.46 13.36 47.85
CA ALA A 805 -0.34 14.29 48.01
C ALA A 805 1.04 13.75 47.57
N ASP A 806 2.06 14.60 47.67
CA ASP A 806 3.50 14.30 47.57
C ASP A 806 4.02 13.72 46.23
N ALA A 807 3.99 14.55 45.20
CA ALA A 807 4.95 14.51 44.09
C ALA A 807 5.46 15.91 43.75
N ALA A 808 6.78 16.10 43.66
CA ALA A 808 7.39 17.37 43.26
C ALA A 808 7.22 17.61 41.76
N PRO A 809 6.98 18.86 41.30
CA PRO A 809 6.85 19.15 39.88
C PRO A 809 8.20 18.95 39.15
N PRO A 810 8.20 18.38 37.92
CA PRO A 810 9.41 18.28 37.12
C PRO A 810 9.94 19.67 36.73
N PRO A 811 11.25 19.82 36.49
CA PRO A 811 11.84 21.09 36.11
C PRO A 811 11.28 21.57 34.76
N GLN A 812 10.97 22.86 34.67
CA GLN A 812 10.55 23.47 33.40
C GLN A 812 11.72 23.41 32.39
N PRO A 813 11.47 23.08 31.11
CA PRO A 813 12.50 23.15 30.08
C PRO A 813 12.96 24.60 29.90
N ALA A 814 14.26 24.79 29.70
CA ALA A 814 14.84 26.11 29.50
C ALA A 814 14.29 26.78 28.22
N ALA A 815 14.08 28.10 28.26
CA ALA A 815 13.65 28.85 27.10
C ALA A 815 14.69 28.75 25.95
N PRO A 816 14.26 28.52 24.69
CA PRO A 816 15.18 28.37 23.57
C PRO A 816 15.93 29.67 23.27
N ALA A 817 17.20 29.55 22.86
CA ALA A 817 17.98 30.66 22.36
C ALA A 817 17.47 31.13 20.99
N ALA A 818 17.68 32.41 20.67
CA ALA A 818 17.12 33.04 19.48
C ALA A 818 17.87 32.72 18.17
N ALA A 819 17.11 32.73 17.06
CA ALA A 819 17.55 32.83 15.66
C ALA A 819 18.31 31.62 15.05
N THR A 820 17.54 30.66 14.51
CA THR A 820 17.72 30.23 13.12
C THR A 820 16.35 30.16 12.45
N ASP A 821 16.05 31.10 11.56
CA ASP A 821 14.70 31.30 11.02
C ASP A 821 14.38 30.38 9.82
N ALA A 822 14.20 29.09 10.12
CA ALA A 822 13.57 28.14 9.20
C ALA A 822 12.71 27.14 9.98
N ASN A 823 11.41 27.10 9.68
CA ASN A 823 10.56 25.97 10.07
C ASN A 823 11.09 24.73 9.33
N PRO A 824 11.46 23.64 10.03
CA PRO A 824 12.07 22.48 9.37
C PRO A 824 11.11 21.77 8.41
N ASN A 825 9.79 21.81 8.68
CA ASN A 825 8.79 21.06 7.93
C ASN A 825 7.73 22.01 7.33
N PRO A 826 8.07 22.86 6.34
CA PRO A 826 7.09 23.71 5.68
C PRO A 826 6.04 22.87 4.93
N TRP A 827 4.89 23.47 4.66
CA TRP A 827 3.81 22.91 3.86
C TRP A 827 4.23 22.83 2.39
N ASN A 828 4.32 21.60 1.87
CA ASN A 828 4.83 21.25 0.55
C ASN A 828 3.93 20.19 -0.13
N ALA A 829 2.60 20.32 0.03
CA ALA A 829 1.64 19.36 -0.52
C ALA A 829 1.60 19.44 -2.06
N ILE A 830 2.06 18.40 -2.75
CA ILE A 830 1.95 18.26 -4.21
C ILE A 830 1.27 16.94 -4.57
N CYS A 831 0.12 17.05 -5.22
CA CYS A 831 -0.60 15.92 -5.77
C CYS A 831 -0.25 15.74 -7.26
N VAL A 832 -0.17 14.50 -7.74
CA VAL A 832 -0.09 14.18 -9.18
C VAL A 832 -1.43 13.60 -9.58
N VAL A 833 -2.16 14.31 -10.45
CA VAL A 833 -3.52 13.92 -10.85
C VAL A 833 -3.67 13.78 -12.35
N GLY A 834 -4.55 12.86 -12.75
CA GLY A 834 -4.99 12.65 -14.12
C GLY A 834 -6.49 12.83 -14.23
N LEU A 835 -6.93 13.70 -15.15
CA LEU A 835 -8.31 13.62 -15.64
C LEU A 835 -8.34 12.60 -16.78
N LYS A 836 -9.18 11.58 -16.65
CA LYS A 836 -9.56 10.64 -17.70
C LYS A 836 -11.04 10.86 -18.04
N VAL A 837 -11.37 10.85 -19.32
CA VAL A 837 -12.75 10.92 -19.82
C VAL A 837 -12.99 9.77 -20.79
N TYR A 838 -14.04 8.98 -20.54
CA TYR A 838 -14.58 8.01 -21.49
C TYR A 838 -15.84 8.60 -22.13
N ALA A 839 -15.97 8.57 -23.45
CA ALA A 839 -17.13 9.08 -24.17
C ALA A 839 -17.55 8.14 -25.31
N ARG A 840 -18.80 8.29 -25.76
CA ARG A 840 -19.26 7.73 -27.06
C ARG A 840 -18.74 8.51 -28.26
N ASP A 841 -18.35 9.76 -28.06
CA ASP A 841 -17.68 10.58 -29.06
C ASP A 841 -16.26 10.06 -29.35
N LYS A 842 -15.95 9.83 -30.63
CA LYS A 842 -14.61 9.41 -31.11
C LYS A 842 -13.64 10.56 -31.27
N ASP A 843 -14.16 11.77 -31.27
CA ASP A 843 -13.46 13.02 -31.56
C ASP A 843 -13.20 13.85 -30.28
N VAL A 844 -13.51 13.27 -29.11
CA VAL A 844 -13.35 13.86 -27.77
C VAL A 844 -11.91 14.26 -27.49
N SER A 845 -11.72 15.39 -26.80
CA SER A 845 -10.39 15.87 -26.44
C SER A 845 -10.36 16.58 -25.08
N ILE A 846 -9.19 16.54 -24.42
CA ILE A 846 -8.91 17.24 -23.17
C ILE A 846 -7.79 18.26 -23.40
N LYS A 847 -7.95 19.47 -22.86
CA LYS A 847 -6.91 20.49 -22.79
C LYS A 847 -6.82 21.07 -21.38
N LEU A 848 -5.72 20.78 -20.69
CA LEU A 848 -5.35 21.41 -19.43
C LEU A 848 -5.07 22.90 -19.60
N ILE A 849 -5.73 23.73 -18.77
CA ILE A 849 -5.55 25.17 -18.65
C ILE A 849 -4.85 25.42 -17.31
N LYS A 850 -3.57 25.81 -17.36
CA LYS A 850 -2.83 26.31 -16.20
C LYS A 850 -2.82 27.85 -16.20
N PRO A 851 -2.98 28.51 -15.04
CA PRO A 851 -2.68 29.93 -14.88
C PRO A 851 -1.16 30.21 -14.98
N LYS A 852 -0.75 31.47 -14.83
CA LYS A 852 0.58 31.97 -15.26
C LYS A 852 1.72 31.53 -14.34
N ASN A 853 1.43 31.21 -13.07
CA ASN A 853 2.39 30.58 -12.17
C ASN A 853 1.71 29.51 -11.29
N PRO A 854 2.47 28.64 -10.60
CA PRO A 854 1.90 27.57 -9.76
C PRO A 854 1.12 28.08 -8.54
N GLU A 855 1.46 29.27 -8.03
CA GLU A 855 0.79 29.90 -6.88
C GLU A 855 -0.62 30.37 -7.26
N GLU A 856 -0.77 31.08 -8.37
CA GLU A 856 -2.05 31.42 -9.03
C GLU A 856 -2.85 30.15 -9.37
N GLY A 857 -2.18 29.01 -9.57
CA GLY A 857 -2.79 27.68 -9.76
C GLY A 857 -3.25 26.97 -8.48
N ALA A 858 -2.66 27.33 -7.33
CA ALA A 858 -3.05 26.89 -5.99
C ALA A 858 -4.00 27.89 -5.30
N MET A 859 -4.16 29.11 -5.84
CA MET A 859 -5.20 30.04 -5.44
C MET A 859 -6.59 29.42 -5.66
N LEU A 860 -7.45 29.67 -4.69
CA LEU A 860 -8.77 29.08 -4.59
C LEU A 860 -9.82 30.03 -5.17
N ASP A 861 -10.66 29.55 -6.08
CA ASP A 861 -11.92 30.21 -6.37
C ASP A 861 -12.99 29.79 -5.35
N VAL A 862 -13.82 30.75 -4.95
CA VAL A 862 -14.90 30.58 -4.00
C VAL A 862 -16.20 30.49 -4.79
N ASP A 863 -16.68 29.26 -4.97
CA ASP A 863 -17.93 28.94 -5.67
C ASP A 863 -19.08 29.85 -5.17
N GLY A 864 -19.47 30.82 -6.03
CA GLY A 864 -19.81 32.21 -5.68
C GLY A 864 -21.04 32.46 -4.80
N ALA A 865 -21.69 31.40 -4.34
CA ALA A 865 -22.81 31.43 -3.40
C ALA A 865 -22.40 31.04 -1.95
N THR A 866 -21.19 30.53 -1.71
CA THR A 866 -20.79 29.95 -0.41
C THR A 866 -19.60 30.69 0.21
N PRO A 867 -19.76 31.40 1.35
CA PRO A 867 -18.62 31.96 2.08
C PRO A 867 -17.62 30.86 2.50
N ALA A 868 -16.32 31.15 2.40
CA ALA A 868 -15.28 30.23 2.86
C ALA A 868 -15.44 29.94 4.37
N GLY A 869 -15.49 28.66 4.74
CA GLY A 869 -15.66 28.21 6.13
C GLY A 869 -16.75 27.14 6.36
N ALA A 870 -17.52 26.76 5.34
CA ALA A 870 -18.65 25.82 5.47
C ALA A 870 -18.50 24.51 4.67
N THR A 871 -17.40 23.77 4.87
CA THR A 871 -17.32 22.29 4.79
C THR A 871 -15.94 21.81 5.22
N MET A 872 -15.87 21.32 6.47
CA MET A 872 -15.11 20.10 6.77
C MET A 872 -15.95 18.90 6.28
#